data_AF-A0A1F8H600-F1
#
_entry.id   AF-A0A1F8H600-F1
#
_cell.length_a   1.000
_cell.length_b   1.000
_cell.length_c   1.000
_cell.angle_alpha   90.00
_cell.angle_beta   90.00
_cell.angle_gamma   90.00
#
_symmetry.space_group_name_H-M   'P 1'
#
loop_
_entity.id
_entity.type
_entity.pdbx_description
1 polymer ?
#
loop_
_entity_poly.entity_id
_entity_poly.type
_entity_poly.pdbx_seq_one_letter_code
_entity_poly.pdbx_strand_id
1 'polypeptide(L)'
;MAELGKKLPDNTGQQLAQGLERCANNGRWGDYALLLVKMAELGKIDFKNNQYLRISKHIRGLPSENHQFAVSNIASLLRNGQSLLDFHKETGSYQTFLSLRETGLKINETITDETKRINDPSKWWQDQAEFFGSFLALNNTLAPALIRDRLAGGIPALNGHISVWKNPVSDPASFDITKKVLDAGHFKNPPDLGKFLEIANAYLKFKKLDALREIVEKGGQIISKASRKLLALIAGEVGISEDEISDDDLSAWRTEFLPNLVSNDQMMEARGMDAARELYRAILKATFRNKFRDFISNPNQEDQTGRDVARHNKAVRDVFLKNSINYEGWLDYKGTTDFLVSAEVKVDRRADHLKTLAETAQGVLNAIAPLKEILTNREYEPLTHLLTGSGHKKGIKSLEGQELKTKLQTLEERLTTIKNKLEQKLESEYSKTTWQPAWDTVYEYMGHLREAVNLLDNTADKKTESREKGFRIKLWDRDPKKDLFEGNYSQCCIAVGVKDAPPEGGLTTHDPSTVMQFLADTGINVAEIYDQEWRNPIGNAWLFISKNELGEPILVIDNVEIHKDYTADPHIKRVIRENLFRFLAQFSKDIGLAGAGLGLVFTNDIPYDDLPRMNVPPVDSISGYLKEYTSDIGGRTGRYYFEAYNHNRLGGILPEYFAREAEKETNLPPPLEIPRFGSLNIIELDGRVSSLPLTQELVDEIVSGRSSILNQNDLDQIEEVENKKFGTSAQPIEEVLDTLANTLGVQFLIKENGKIVGYLSSRPADTFIPNVRHDSYDGSSDVLYVESVAGKTDPFQLLNILKQKAREAGYRKISMHGINPRLNRILARLGFELKEKIPDWLGHTAAYMEFELRPERE
;
A
#
# COMPACT_ATOMS: atom_id res chain seq x y z
N MET A 1 -34.71 -37.36 7.52
CA MET A 1 -34.96 -37.88 8.89
C MET A 1 -34.31 -36.98 9.92
N ALA A 2 -32.97 -36.84 9.90
CA ALA A 2 -32.24 -35.90 10.76
C ALA A 2 -32.65 -34.43 10.55
N GLU A 3 -32.74 -33.97 9.31
CA GLU A 3 -33.26 -32.62 8.95
C GLU A 3 -34.72 -32.38 9.36
N LEU A 4 -35.46 -33.45 9.69
CA LEU A 4 -36.84 -33.39 10.18
C LEU A 4 -36.93 -33.57 11.70
N GLY A 5 -35.81 -33.55 12.43
CA GLY A 5 -35.75 -33.76 13.88
C GLY A 5 -36.15 -35.16 14.36
N LYS A 6 -36.26 -36.14 13.44
CA LYS A 6 -36.69 -37.50 13.76
C LYS A 6 -35.51 -38.34 14.25
N LYS A 7 -35.73 -39.14 15.29
CA LYS A 7 -34.73 -40.11 15.79
C LYS A 7 -34.32 -41.06 14.67
N LEU A 8 -33.01 -41.13 14.40
CA LEU A 8 -32.46 -42.02 13.39
C LEU A 8 -32.50 -43.48 13.89
N PRO A 9 -32.71 -44.46 13.00
CA PRO A 9 -32.59 -45.88 13.33
C PRO A 9 -31.22 -46.21 13.93
N ASP A 10 -31.17 -47.14 14.90
CA ASP A 10 -29.93 -47.48 15.60
C ASP A 10 -28.85 -48.10 14.67
N ASN A 11 -29.27 -48.69 13.54
CA ASN A 11 -28.39 -49.27 12.52
C ASN A 11 -27.94 -48.26 11.42
N THR A 12 -28.28 -46.98 11.54
CA THR A 12 -27.97 -45.95 10.53
C THR A 12 -26.47 -45.87 10.21
N GLY A 13 -25.60 -45.97 11.23
CA GLY A 13 -24.15 -45.94 11.02
C GLY A 13 -23.64 -47.12 10.17
N GLN A 14 -24.23 -48.30 10.36
CA GLN A 14 -23.87 -49.52 9.63
C GLN A 14 -24.37 -49.49 8.18
N GLN A 15 -25.57 -48.96 7.94
CA GLN A 15 -26.13 -48.78 6.59
C GLN A 15 -25.34 -47.75 5.79
N LEU A 16 -24.93 -46.65 6.41
CA LEU A 16 -24.12 -45.62 5.75
C LEU A 16 -22.71 -46.13 5.42
N ALA A 17 -22.08 -46.92 6.31
CA ALA A 17 -20.80 -47.58 6.02
C ALA A 17 -20.89 -48.55 4.83
N GLN A 18 -21.96 -49.35 4.74
CA GLN A 18 -22.21 -50.22 3.58
C GLN A 18 -22.47 -49.45 2.27
N GLY A 19 -23.18 -48.31 2.37
CA GLY A 19 -23.39 -47.40 1.25
C GLY A 19 -22.06 -46.83 0.72
N LEU A 20 -21.16 -46.45 1.63
CA LEU A 20 -19.81 -46.01 1.29
C LEU A 20 -18.99 -47.11 0.61
N GLU A 21 -18.95 -48.34 1.14
CA GLU A 21 -18.24 -49.43 0.48
C GLU A 21 -18.76 -49.72 -0.94
N ARG A 22 -20.08 -49.68 -1.14
CA ARG A 22 -20.68 -49.81 -2.48
C ARG A 22 -20.29 -48.69 -3.42
N CYS A 23 -20.31 -47.44 -2.96
CA CYS A 23 -19.94 -46.31 -3.81
C CYS A 23 -18.45 -46.37 -4.18
N ALA A 24 -17.60 -46.74 -3.23
CA ALA A 24 -16.17 -46.96 -3.46
C ALA A 24 -15.92 -48.09 -4.48
N ASN A 25 -16.54 -49.26 -4.29
CA ASN A 25 -16.32 -50.42 -5.16
C ASN A 25 -16.79 -50.17 -6.60
N ASN A 26 -17.79 -49.31 -6.79
CA ASN A 26 -18.34 -48.99 -8.09
C ASN A 26 -17.74 -47.71 -8.71
N GLY A 27 -16.68 -47.14 -8.12
CA GLY A 27 -16.05 -45.91 -8.62
C GLY A 27 -16.96 -44.67 -8.58
N ARG A 28 -18.06 -44.72 -7.82
CA ARG A 28 -19.03 -43.62 -7.65
C ARG A 28 -18.55 -42.66 -6.57
N TRP A 29 -17.41 -42.03 -6.83
CA TRP A 29 -16.72 -41.17 -5.86
C TRP A 29 -17.52 -39.92 -5.46
N GLY A 30 -18.41 -39.43 -6.33
CA GLY A 30 -19.33 -38.33 -6.00
C GLY A 30 -20.35 -38.71 -4.92
N ASP A 31 -20.98 -39.88 -5.04
CA ASP A 31 -21.94 -40.37 -4.03
C ASP A 31 -21.23 -40.81 -2.74
N TYR A 32 -20.02 -41.34 -2.87
CA TYR A 32 -19.15 -41.66 -1.74
C TYR A 32 -18.83 -40.42 -0.91
N ALA A 33 -18.45 -39.32 -1.57
CA ALA A 33 -18.19 -38.05 -0.92
C ALA A 33 -19.47 -37.53 -0.23
N LEU A 34 -20.61 -37.52 -0.93
CA LEU A 34 -21.91 -37.05 -0.40
C LEU A 34 -22.35 -37.83 0.86
N LEU A 35 -22.20 -39.16 0.85
CA LEU A 35 -22.48 -40.02 2.01
C LEU A 35 -21.56 -39.72 3.20
N LEU A 36 -20.28 -39.48 2.94
CA LEU A 36 -19.30 -39.07 3.96
C LEU A 36 -19.64 -37.70 4.55
N VAL A 37 -20.03 -36.72 3.74
CA VAL A 37 -20.48 -35.40 4.23
C VAL A 37 -21.64 -35.56 5.21
N LYS A 38 -22.68 -36.30 4.81
CA LYS A 38 -23.86 -36.54 5.67
C LYS A 38 -23.53 -37.34 6.92
N MET A 39 -22.54 -38.23 6.89
CA MET A 39 -22.07 -38.92 8.09
C MET A 39 -21.29 -38.00 9.03
N ALA A 40 -20.50 -37.07 8.49
CA ALA A 40 -19.76 -36.06 9.25
C ALA A 40 -20.73 -35.12 9.98
N GLU A 41 -21.75 -34.63 9.27
CA GLU A 41 -22.82 -33.78 9.82
C GLU A 41 -23.59 -34.45 10.98
N LEU A 42 -23.69 -35.79 10.97
CA LEU A 42 -24.37 -36.57 12.00
C LEU A 42 -23.46 -36.94 13.20
N GLY A 43 -22.18 -36.53 13.20
CA GLY A 43 -21.23 -36.92 14.23
C GLY A 43 -20.95 -38.42 14.28
N LYS A 44 -21.12 -39.13 13.14
CA LYS A 44 -21.00 -40.60 13.05
C LYS A 44 -19.71 -41.07 12.39
N ILE A 45 -18.78 -40.16 12.08
CA ILE A 45 -17.46 -40.55 11.58
C ILE A 45 -16.51 -40.75 12.75
N ASP A 46 -16.11 -42.01 12.95
CA ASP A 46 -14.92 -42.37 13.70
C ASP A 46 -13.85 -42.84 12.71
N PHE A 47 -12.89 -41.98 12.37
CA PHE A 47 -11.81 -42.30 11.44
C PHE A 47 -10.85 -43.39 11.96
N LYS A 48 -10.96 -43.78 13.25
CA LYS A 48 -10.24 -44.93 13.85
C LYS A 48 -10.99 -46.26 13.65
N ASN A 49 -12.25 -46.21 13.21
CA ASN A 49 -13.05 -47.40 12.95
C ASN A 49 -12.67 -48.04 11.59
N ASN A 50 -12.43 -49.35 11.60
CA ASN A 50 -12.07 -50.15 10.42
C ASN A 50 -13.18 -50.22 9.34
N GLN A 51 -14.37 -49.67 9.59
CA GLN A 51 -15.47 -49.62 8.60
C GLN A 51 -15.23 -48.64 7.43
N TYR A 52 -14.19 -47.79 7.49
CA TYR A 52 -13.85 -46.82 6.43
C TYR A 52 -12.58 -47.23 5.65
N LEU A 53 -12.54 -48.51 5.24
CA LEU A 53 -11.34 -49.21 4.76
C LEU A 53 -10.52 -48.43 3.71
N ARG A 54 -11.13 -47.77 2.72
CA ARG A 54 -10.34 -47.06 1.68
C ARG A 54 -9.67 -45.77 2.17
N ILE A 55 -10.39 -44.86 2.84
CA ILE A 55 -9.77 -43.64 3.38
C ILE A 55 -8.80 -44.00 4.51
N SER A 56 -9.19 -44.91 5.40
CA SER A 56 -8.34 -45.35 6.50
C SER A 56 -7.09 -46.07 5.98
N LYS A 57 -7.19 -46.94 4.97
CA LYS A 57 -6.03 -47.56 4.29
C LYS A 57 -5.18 -46.52 3.57
N HIS A 58 -5.82 -45.52 2.96
CA HIS A 58 -5.11 -44.44 2.29
C HIS A 58 -4.27 -43.63 3.28
N ILE A 59 -4.88 -43.16 4.39
CA ILE A 59 -4.18 -42.41 5.45
C ILE A 59 -3.09 -43.27 6.09
N ARG A 60 -3.37 -44.55 6.42
CA ARG A 60 -2.35 -45.48 6.95
C ARG A 60 -1.19 -45.73 5.99
N GLY A 61 -1.40 -45.54 4.68
CA GLY A 61 -0.35 -45.65 3.67
C GLY A 61 0.53 -44.40 3.56
N LEU A 62 0.17 -43.30 4.20
CA LEU A 62 1.00 -42.09 4.29
C LEU A 62 1.97 -42.19 5.48
N PRO A 63 3.08 -41.44 5.47
CA PRO A 63 3.95 -41.30 6.64
C PRO A 63 3.15 -40.81 7.87
N SER A 64 3.42 -41.40 9.04
CA SER A 64 2.68 -41.16 10.28
C SER A 64 2.62 -39.69 10.67
N GLU A 65 3.70 -38.96 10.44
CA GLU A 65 3.84 -37.53 10.70
C GLU A 65 2.88 -36.66 9.87
N ASN A 66 2.30 -37.20 8.79
CA ASN A 66 1.36 -36.50 7.93
C ASN A 66 -0.10 -36.93 8.17
N HIS A 67 -0.36 -37.87 9.07
CA HIS A 67 -1.72 -38.40 9.29
C HIS A 67 -2.68 -37.32 9.75
N GLN A 68 -2.27 -36.45 10.67
CA GLN A 68 -3.12 -35.37 11.19
C GLN A 68 -3.49 -34.35 10.10
N PHE A 69 -2.54 -34.00 9.24
CA PHE A 69 -2.79 -33.18 8.05
C PHE A 69 -3.83 -33.84 7.14
N ALA A 70 -3.60 -35.11 6.79
CA ALA A 70 -4.47 -35.86 5.89
C ALA A 70 -5.90 -35.97 6.41
N VAL A 71 -6.07 -36.31 7.69
CA VAL A 71 -7.39 -36.38 8.33
C VAL A 71 -8.10 -35.02 8.26
N SER A 72 -7.42 -33.94 8.64
CA SER A 72 -8.02 -32.61 8.73
C SER A 72 -8.38 -32.04 7.36
N ASN A 73 -7.52 -32.24 6.35
CA ASN A 73 -7.79 -31.82 4.98
C ASN A 73 -8.95 -32.61 4.36
N ILE A 74 -8.93 -33.94 4.46
CA ILE A 74 -10.01 -34.80 3.94
C ILE A 74 -11.34 -34.45 4.62
N ALA A 75 -11.35 -34.27 5.94
CA ALA A 75 -12.57 -33.88 6.66
C ALA A 75 -13.10 -32.53 6.19
N SER A 76 -12.22 -31.55 5.95
CA SER A 76 -12.60 -30.22 5.48
C SER A 76 -13.11 -30.25 4.04
N LEU A 77 -12.44 -30.96 3.13
CA LEU A 77 -12.89 -31.14 1.75
C LEU A 77 -14.28 -31.78 1.71
N LEU A 78 -14.47 -32.85 2.49
CA LEU A 78 -15.76 -33.55 2.56
C LEU A 78 -16.85 -32.65 3.11
N ARG A 79 -16.64 -31.98 4.25
CA ARG A 79 -17.63 -31.07 4.84
C ARG A 79 -18.18 -30.05 3.84
N ASN A 80 -17.34 -29.62 2.91
CA ASN A 80 -17.66 -28.59 1.93
C ASN A 80 -18.05 -29.14 0.54
N GLY A 81 -18.30 -30.45 0.42
CA GLY A 81 -18.67 -31.07 -0.85
C GLY A 81 -17.57 -31.03 -1.93
N GLN A 82 -16.30 -30.83 -1.54
CA GLN A 82 -15.17 -30.77 -2.47
C GLN A 82 -14.64 -32.17 -2.81
N SER A 83 -13.99 -32.28 -3.97
CA SER A 83 -13.48 -33.56 -4.46
C SER A 83 -12.25 -34.02 -3.68
N LEU A 84 -12.22 -35.29 -3.28
CA LEU A 84 -11.01 -35.91 -2.73
C LEU A 84 -9.86 -36.00 -3.76
N LEU A 85 -10.13 -35.79 -5.06
CA LEU A 85 -9.06 -35.64 -6.05
C LEU A 85 -8.19 -34.40 -5.80
N ASP A 86 -8.75 -33.36 -5.16
CA ASP A 86 -8.00 -32.16 -4.77
C ASP A 86 -7.00 -32.41 -3.63
N PHE A 87 -7.11 -33.54 -2.94
CA PHE A 87 -6.10 -34.00 -2.00
C PHE A 87 -4.89 -34.62 -2.72
N HIS A 88 -5.13 -35.39 -3.79
CA HIS A 88 -4.14 -36.33 -4.37
C HIS A 88 -3.47 -35.95 -5.68
N LYS A 89 -4.07 -35.08 -6.48
CA LYS A 89 -3.46 -34.67 -7.73
C LYS A 89 -2.08 -34.04 -7.49
N GLU A 90 -1.24 -33.98 -8.52
CA GLU A 90 0.11 -33.39 -8.41
C GLU A 90 0.09 -31.95 -7.89
N THR A 91 -0.99 -31.21 -8.17
CA THR A 91 -1.27 -29.87 -7.67
C THR A 91 -2.24 -29.85 -6.48
N GLY A 92 -2.41 -30.97 -5.80
CA GLY A 92 -3.34 -31.18 -4.71
C GLY A 92 -2.79 -30.71 -3.36
N SER A 93 -3.67 -30.69 -2.36
CA SER A 93 -3.35 -30.19 -1.02
C SER A 93 -2.22 -30.97 -0.34
N TYR A 94 -2.14 -32.29 -0.56
CA TYR A 94 -1.08 -33.12 0.04
C TYR A 94 0.31 -32.79 -0.52
N GLN A 95 0.47 -32.74 -1.84
CA GLN A 95 1.75 -32.38 -2.47
C GLN A 95 2.13 -30.93 -2.16
N THR A 96 1.14 -30.03 -2.11
CA THR A 96 1.36 -28.64 -1.72
C THR A 96 1.88 -28.53 -0.29
N PHE A 97 1.30 -29.27 0.65
CA PHE A 97 1.77 -29.31 2.04
C PHE A 97 3.21 -29.82 2.15
N LEU A 98 3.56 -30.90 1.44
CA LEU A 98 4.93 -31.42 1.43
C LEU A 98 5.93 -30.39 0.89
N SER A 99 5.58 -29.71 -0.20
CA SER A 99 6.40 -28.65 -0.80
C SER A 99 6.59 -27.45 0.13
N LEU A 100 5.52 -27.01 0.81
CA LEU A 100 5.60 -25.92 1.79
C LEU A 100 6.46 -26.30 2.99
N ARG A 101 6.32 -27.53 3.49
CA ARG A 101 7.14 -28.07 4.57
C ARG A 101 8.62 -28.07 4.19
N GLU A 102 8.96 -28.64 3.04
CA GLU A 102 10.35 -28.68 2.55
C GLU A 102 10.94 -27.27 2.40
N THR A 103 10.16 -26.34 1.85
CA THR A 103 10.57 -24.93 1.72
C THR A 103 10.83 -24.30 3.09
N GLY A 104 9.96 -24.54 4.06
CA GLY A 104 10.10 -24.00 5.41
C GLY A 104 11.31 -24.56 6.15
N LEU A 105 11.61 -25.85 6.00
CA LEU A 105 12.83 -26.47 6.54
C LEU A 105 14.09 -25.78 5.97
N LYS A 106 14.16 -25.60 4.65
CA LYS A 106 15.29 -24.93 3.99
C LYS A 106 15.45 -23.48 4.45
N ILE A 107 14.36 -22.74 4.58
CA ILE A 107 14.41 -21.35 5.07
C ILE A 107 14.91 -21.29 6.52
N ASN A 108 14.45 -22.20 7.38
CA ASN A 108 14.91 -22.25 8.78
C ASN A 108 16.42 -22.55 8.87
N GLU A 109 16.97 -23.36 7.96
CA GLU A 109 18.40 -23.66 7.86
C GLU A 109 19.25 -22.50 7.33
N THR A 110 18.69 -21.54 6.59
CA THR A 110 19.44 -20.40 6.02
C THR A 110 19.42 -19.14 6.89
N ILE A 111 18.51 -19.03 7.86
CA ILE A 111 18.46 -17.91 8.81
C ILE A 111 19.76 -17.90 9.64
N THR A 112 20.51 -16.80 9.68
CA THR A 112 21.79 -16.73 10.41
C THR A 112 21.64 -16.39 11.90
N ASP A 113 20.53 -15.76 12.27
CA ASP A 113 20.20 -15.40 13.65
C ASP A 113 19.55 -16.60 14.35
N GLU A 114 20.28 -17.24 15.27
CA GLU A 114 19.80 -18.41 16.02
C GLU A 114 18.54 -18.09 16.84
N THR A 115 18.37 -16.84 17.27
CA THR A 115 17.17 -16.38 17.99
C THR A 115 15.95 -16.22 17.09
N LYS A 116 16.08 -16.48 15.78
CA LYS A 116 15.00 -16.46 14.78
C LYS A 116 14.76 -17.83 14.15
N ARG A 117 15.39 -18.89 14.69
CA ARG A 117 15.22 -20.27 14.24
C ARG A 117 14.34 -21.06 15.18
N ILE A 118 13.48 -21.92 14.60
CA ILE A 118 12.82 -22.96 15.38
C ILE A 118 13.80 -24.14 15.53
N ASN A 119 13.98 -24.61 16.76
CA ASN A 119 14.90 -25.70 17.10
C ASN A 119 14.52 -27.03 16.42
N ASP A 120 13.23 -27.36 16.39
CA ASP A 120 12.72 -28.56 15.70
C ASP A 120 11.63 -28.16 14.69
N PRO A 121 12.03 -27.71 13.50
CA PRO A 121 11.07 -27.24 12.51
C PRO A 121 10.19 -28.38 11.96
N SER A 122 10.69 -29.62 11.95
CA SER A 122 9.91 -30.80 11.55
C SER A 122 8.76 -31.07 12.51
N LYS A 123 9.03 -31.03 13.83
CA LYS A 123 8.00 -31.15 14.85
C LYS A 123 7.01 -29.99 14.80
N TRP A 124 7.46 -28.76 14.56
CA TRP A 124 6.55 -27.62 14.39
C TRP A 124 5.52 -27.84 13.27
N TRP A 125 5.96 -28.33 12.10
CA TRP A 125 5.06 -28.66 11.00
C TRP A 125 4.06 -29.77 11.35
N GLN A 126 4.46 -30.73 12.19
CA GLN A 126 3.57 -31.77 12.72
C GLN A 126 2.53 -31.16 13.69
N ASP A 127 2.97 -30.32 14.62
CA ASP A 127 2.11 -29.68 15.61
C ASP A 127 1.08 -28.73 14.95
N GLN A 128 1.40 -28.17 13.78
CA GLN A 128 0.48 -27.33 12.99
C GLN A 128 -0.27 -28.09 11.87
N ALA A 129 -0.10 -29.41 11.75
CA ALA A 129 -0.63 -30.21 10.63
C ALA A 129 -2.15 -30.10 10.47
N GLU A 130 -2.90 -30.03 11.57
CA GLU A 130 -4.36 -29.87 11.55
C GLU A 130 -4.80 -28.52 10.97
N PHE A 131 -4.11 -27.44 11.36
CA PHE A 131 -4.34 -26.11 10.80
C PHE A 131 -4.09 -26.13 9.30
N PHE A 132 -2.93 -26.61 8.85
CA PHE A 132 -2.60 -26.67 7.43
C PHE A 132 -3.60 -27.52 6.64
N GLY A 133 -4.06 -28.63 7.22
CA GLY A 133 -5.06 -29.49 6.60
C GLY A 133 -6.35 -28.73 6.32
N SER A 134 -6.88 -28.04 7.31
CA SER A 134 -8.11 -27.24 7.16
C SER A 134 -7.89 -26.03 6.25
N PHE A 135 -6.79 -25.31 6.45
CA PHE A 135 -6.48 -24.08 5.72
C PHE A 135 -6.29 -24.31 4.22
N LEU A 136 -5.57 -25.37 3.83
CA LEU A 136 -5.39 -25.71 2.42
C LEU A 136 -6.67 -26.21 1.75
N ALA A 137 -7.68 -26.62 2.52
CA ALA A 137 -8.99 -26.98 1.96
C ALA A 137 -9.84 -25.75 1.60
N LEU A 138 -9.58 -24.57 2.19
CA LEU A 138 -10.30 -23.33 1.86
C LEU A 138 -10.15 -22.98 0.37
N ASN A 139 -8.91 -23.03 -0.13
CA ASN A 139 -8.59 -22.69 -1.51
C ASN A 139 -7.21 -23.25 -1.89
N ASN A 140 -7.10 -23.87 -3.07
CA ASN A 140 -5.87 -24.51 -3.54
C ASN A 140 -4.87 -23.56 -4.22
N THR A 141 -5.16 -22.25 -4.27
CA THR A 141 -4.35 -21.24 -4.97
C THR A 141 -3.89 -20.14 -4.01
N LEU A 142 -4.82 -19.41 -3.40
CA LEU A 142 -4.55 -18.28 -2.51
C LEU A 142 -4.00 -18.72 -1.15
N ALA A 143 -4.50 -19.81 -0.55
CA ALA A 143 -4.03 -20.26 0.76
C ALA A 143 -2.56 -20.72 0.71
N PRO A 144 -2.12 -21.56 -0.25
CA PRO A 144 -0.70 -21.87 -0.41
C PRO A 144 0.16 -20.64 -0.70
N ALA A 145 -0.33 -19.72 -1.54
CA ALA A 145 0.40 -18.50 -1.86
C ALA A 145 0.59 -17.59 -0.63
N LEU A 146 -0.43 -17.49 0.23
CA LEU A 146 -0.34 -16.74 1.49
C LEU A 146 0.65 -17.39 2.46
N ILE A 147 0.68 -18.73 2.56
CA ILE A 147 1.69 -19.42 3.37
C ILE A 147 3.10 -19.09 2.85
N ARG A 148 3.34 -19.20 1.53
CA ARG A 148 4.66 -18.91 0.96
C ARG A 148 5.10 -17.48 1.22
N ASP A 149 4.18 -16.53 1.06
CA ASP A 149 4.43 -15.11 1.32
C ASP A 149 4.90 -14.88 2.77
N ARG A 150 4.20 -15.45 3.75
CA ARG A 150 4.59 -15.30 5.17
C ARG A 150 5.82 -16.12 5.55
N LEU A 151 5.99 -17.30 4.95
CA LEU A 151 7.13 -18.16 5.17
C LEU A 151 8.44 -17.55 4.67
N ALA A 152 8.40 -16.59 3.74
CA ALA A 152 9.58 -15.83 3.31
C ALA A 152 10.22 -15.06 4.49
N GLY A 153 9.46 -14.69 5.52
CA GLY A 153 9.95 -14.13 6.78
C GLY A 153 10.45 -15.18 7.79
N GLY A 154 10.42 -16.46 7.44
CA GLY A 154 10.74 -17.58 8.33
C GLY A 154 9.52 -18.26 8.96
N ILE A 155 9.74 -19.43 9.57
CA ILE A 155 8.68 -20.16 10.29
C ILE A 155 8.08 -19.34 11.45
N PRO A 156 8.87 -18.59 12.25
CA PRO A 156 8.30 -17.78 13.33
C PRO A 156 7.30 -16.73 12.82
N ALA A 157 7.62 -16.04 11.72
CA ALA A 157 6.71 -15.09 11.09
C ALA A 157 5.38 -15.74 10.67
N LEU A 158 5.45 -16.89 9.99
CA LEU A 158 4.25 -17.66 9.65
C LEU A 158 3.45 -18.09 10.90
N ASN A 159 4.14 -18.53 11.96
CA ASN A 159 3.48 -18.97 13.19
C ASN A 159 2.68 -17.84 13.88
N GLY A 160 3.19 -16.61 13.82
CA GLY A 160 2.48 -15.43 14.31
C GLY A 160 1.12 -15.25 13.64
N HIS A 161 1.09 -15.34 12.32
CA HIS A 161 -0.16 -15.29 11.56
C HIS A 161 -1.08 -16.48 11.83
N ILE A 162 -0.53 -17.70 11.93
CA ILE A 162 -1.32 -18.90 12.26
C ILE A 162 -2.05 -18.74 13.59
N SER A 163 -1.43 -18.09 14.60
CA SER A 163 -2.07 -17.88 15.90
C SER A 163 -3.40 -17.11 15.82
N VAL A 164 -3.53 -16.21 14.83
CA VAL A 164 -4.78 -15.47 14.57
C VAL A 164 -5.69 -16.21 13.60
N TRP A 165 -5.14 -16.86 12.58
CA TRP A 165 -5.94 -17.55 11.57
C TRP A 165 -6.50 -18.89 12.05
N LYS A 166 -5.91 -19.50 13.08
CA LYS A 166 -6.30 -20.83 13.56
C LYS A 166 -7.77 -20.87 14.01
N ASN A 167 -8.23 -19.90 14.79
CA ASN A 167 -9.61 -19.85 15.26
C ASN A 167 -10.64 -19.75 14.12
N PRO A 168 -10.55 -18.77 13.19
CA PRO A 168 -11.52 -18.66 12.10
C PRO A 168 -11.44 -19.81 11.09
N VAL A 169 -10.32 -20.54 11.01
CA VAL A 169 -10.17 -21.73 10.16
C VAL A 169 -10.73 -22.98 10.84
N SER A 170 -10.62 -23.10 12.16
CA SER A 170 -11.15 -24.24 12.92
C SER A 170 -12.65 -24.12 13.21
N ASP A 171 -13.18 -22.90 13.31
CA ASP A 171 -14.61 -22.67 13.53
C ASP A 171 -15.42 -22.95 12.24
N PRO A 172 -16.42 -23.87 12.27
CA PRO A 172 -17.19 -24.23 11.08
C PRO A 172 -17.92 -23.05 10.42
N ALA A 173 -18.52 -22.16 11.22
CA ALA A 173 -19.32 -21.07 10.67
C ALA A 173 -18.45 -20.01 10.00
N SER A 174 -17.31 -19.67 10.62
CA SER A 174 -16.29 -18.79 10.06
C SER A 174 -15.65 -19.39 8.81
N PHE A 175 -15.31 -20.68 8.84
CA PHE A 175 -14.76 -21.39 7.69
C PHE A 175 -15.69 -21.27 6.48
N ASP A 176 -16.98 -21.55 6.67
CA ASP A 176 -17.98 -21.48 5.60
C ASP A 176 -18.11 -20.06 5.03
N ILE A 177 -18.06 -19.04 5.90
CA ILE A 177 -18.07 -17.62 5.48
C ILE A 177 -16.83 -17.32 4.62
N THR A 178 -15.62 -17.65 5.10
CA THR A 178 -14.37 -17.43 4.36
C THR A 178 -14.37 -18.15 3.03
N LYS A 179 -14.83 -19.40 3.01
CA LYS A 179 -14.93 -20.20 1.79
C LYS A 179 -15.87 -19.57 0.78
N LYS A 180 -17.05 -19.10 1.21
CA LYS A 180 -18.02 -18.41 0.34
C LYS A 180 -17.42 -17.18 -0.34
N VAL A 181 -16.61 -16.40 0.39
CA VAL A 181 -15.92 -15.22 -0.17
C VAL A 181 -14.89 -15.62 -1.22
N LEU A 182 -14.12 -16.67 -0.94
CA LEU A 182 -13.11 -17.21 -1.86
C LEU A 182 -13.74 -17.79 -3.14
N ASP A 183 -14.80 -18.59 -2.99
CA ASP A 183 -15.49 -19.23 -4.12
C ASP A 183 -16.21 -18.19 -5.01
N ALA A 184 -16.63 -17.06 -4.44
CA ALA A 184 -17.17 -15.92 -5.20
C ALA A 184 -16.09 -15.08 -5.92
N GLY A 185 -14.80 -15.42 -5.77
CA GLY A 185 -13.70 -14.72 -6.45
C GLY A 185 -13.48 -13.29 -5.99
N HIS A 186 -13.91 -12.94 -4.76
CA HIS A 186 -13.80 -11.57 -4.24
C HIS A 186 -12.36 -11.16 -3.90
N PHE A 187 -11.46 -12.13 -3.68
CA PHE A 187 -10.06 -11.87 -3.37
C PHE A 187 -9.19 -12.14 -4.60
N LYS A 188 -8.34 -11.16 -4.94
CA LYS A 188 -7.48 -11.23 -6.13
C LYS A 188 -6.04 -11.61 -5.79
N ASN A 189 -5.65 -11.48 -4.52
CA ASN A 189 -4.28 -11.72 -4.06
C ASN A 189 -4.27 -12.38 -2.66
N PRO A 190 -3.14 -12.99 -2.26
CA PRO A 190 -3.02 -13.63 -0.96
C PRO A 190 -3.21 -12.69 0.24
N PRO A 191 -2.70 -11.44 0.24
CA PRO A 191 -2.93 -10.48 1.32
C PRO A 191 -4.40 -10.23 1.67
N ASP A 192 -5.31 -10.20 0.67
CA ASP A 192 -6.75 -10.02 0.91
C ASP A 192 -7.33 -11.15 1.79
N LEU A 193 -6.90 -12.40 1.55
CA LEU A 193 -7.29 -13.55 2.37
C LEU A 193 -6.76 -13.42 3.80
N GLY A 194 -5.50 -13.03 3.97
CA GLY A 194 -4.90 -12.82 5.30
C GLY A 194 -5.67 -11.78 6.12
N LYS A 195 -5.94 -10.62 5.52
CA LYS A 195 -6.74 -9.54 6.14
C LYS A 195 -8.15 -10.01 6.51
N PHE A 196 -8.80 -10.77 5.63
CA PHE A 196 -10.14 -11.28 5.91
C PHE A 196 -10.16 -12.29 7.07
N LEU A 197 -9.14 -13.13 7.20
CA LEU A 197 -9.04 -14.07 8.33
C LEU A 197 -8.85 -13.32 9.66
N GLU A 198 -8.07 -12.24 9.67
CA GLU A 198 -7.93 -11.38 10.86
C GLU A 198 -9.26 -10.74 11.25
N ILE A 199 -10.00 -10.22 10.26
CA ILE A 199 -11.38 -9.73 10.44
C ILE A 199 -12.28 -10.85 10.99
N ALA A 200 -12.27 -12.03 10.37
CA ALA A 200 -13.11 -13.16 10.80
C ALA A 200 -12.81 -13.58 12.24
N ASN A 201 -11.53 -13.62 12.64
CA ASN A 201 -11.13 -13.87 14.02
C ASN A 201 -11.71 -12.83 14.99
N ALA A 202 -11.66 -11.54 14.60
CA ALA A 202 -12.22 -10.46 15.42
C ALA A 202 -13.75 -10.59 15.60
N TYR A 203 -14.48 -10.89 14.53
CA TYR A 203 -15.94 -11.12 14.60
C TYR A 203 -16.30 -12.37 15.42
N LEU A 204 -15.47 -13.42 15.34
CA LEU A 204 -15.63 -14.62 16.16
C LEU A 204 -15.47 -14.28 17.66
N LYS A 205 -14.46 -13.47 18.02
CA LYS A 205 -14.25 -13.02 19.42
C LYS A 205 -15.44 -12.23 19.96
N PHE A 206 -16.02 -11.35 19.15
CA PHE A 206 -17.24 -10.62 19.52
C PHE A 206 -18.52 -11.46 19.45
N LYS A 207 -18.46 -12.71 19.01
CA LYS A 207 -19.63 -13.58 18.75
C LYS A 207 -20.62 -12.92 17.78
N LYS A 208 -20.10 -12.30 16.71
CA LYS A 208 -20.87 -11.54 15.70
C LYS A 208 -20.71 -12.09 14.28
N LEU A 209 -20.39 -13.37 14.11
CA LEU A 209 -20.24 -13.98 12.78
C LEU A 209 -21.47 -13.80 11.87
N ASP A 210 -22.69 -13.71 12.43
CA ASP A 210 -23.90 -13.42 11.65
C ASP A 210 -23.82 -12.07 10.94
N ALA A 211 -23.29 -11.03 11.59
CA ALA A 211 -23.08 -9.73 10.97
C ALA A 211 -22.04 -9.80 9.84
N LEU A 212 -20.98 -10.60 10.01
CA LEU A 212 -19.99 -10.83 8.94
C LEU A 212 -20.62 -11.58 7.76
N ARG A 213 -21.46 -12.58 8.04
CA ARG A 213 -22.20 -13.35 7.03
C ARG A 213 -23.11 -12.45 6.20
N GLU A 214 -23.86 -11.55 6.82
CA GLU A 214 -24.71 -10.59 6.12
C GLU A 214 -23.90 -9.66 5.19
N ILE A 215 -22.73 -9.20 5.64
CA ILE A 215 -21.83 -8.37 4.82
C ILE A 215 -21.33 -9.14 3.60
N VAL A 216 -20.93 -10.39 3.80
CA VAL A 216 -20.48 -11.28 2.72
C VAL A 216 -21.62 -11.57 1.73
N GLU A 217 -22.83 -11.79 2.21
CA GLU A 217 -24.02 -12.07 1.39
C GLU A 217 -24.44 -10.89 0.52
N LYS A 218 -24.32 -9.67 1.03
CA LYS A 218 -24.57 -8.44 0.24
C LYS A 218 -23.50 -8.21 -0.83
N GLY A 219 -22.32 -8.80 -0.68
CA GLY A 219 -21.20 -8.66 -1.61
C GLY A 219 -20.64 -7.22 -1.71
N GLY A 220 -19.62 -7.06 -2.56
CA GLY A 220 -18.99 -5.77 -2.89
C GLY A 220 -18.25 -5.08 -1.74
N GLN A 221 -16.97 -4.76 -1.93
CA GLN A 221 -16.11 -4.11 -0.91
C GLN A 221 -16.15 -4.77 0.48
N ILE A 222 -16.17 -6.11 0.51
CA ILE A 222 -16.36 -6.92 1.73
C ILE A 222 -15.41 -6.52 2.86
N ILE A 223 -14.10 -6.42 2.57
CA ILE A 223 -13.09 -6.04 3.58
C ILE A 223 -13.41 -4.66 4.18
N SER A 224 -13.67 -3.64 3.35
CA SER A 224 -13.96 -2.30 3.85
C SER A 224 -15.24 -2.25 4.69
N LYS A 225 -16.32 -2.90 4.23
CA LYS A 225 -17.59 -2.96 4.97
C LYS A 225 -17.42 -3.69 6.31
N ALA A 226 -16.70 -4.81 6.31
CA ALA A 226 -16.44 -5.59 7.51
C ALA A 226 -15.55 -4.83 8.50
N SER A 227 -14.51 -4.12 8.04
CA SER A 227 -13.69 -3.25 8.89
C SER A 227 -14.48 -2.10 9.51
N ARG A 228 -15.38 -1.45 8.76
CA ARG A 228 -16.24 -0.38 9.32
C ARG A 228 -17.15 -0.91 10.43
N LYS A 229 -17.84 -2.03 10.18
CA LYS A 229 -18.71 -2.63 11.21
C LYS A 229 -17.90 -3.16 12.40
N LEU A 230 -16.65 -3.61 12.17
CA LEU A 230 -15.75 -4.01 13.26
C LEU A 230 -15.44 -2.84 14.21
N LEU A 231 -15.26 -1.61 13.70
CA LEU A 231 -15.01 -0.46 14.57
C LEU A 231 -16.16 -0.25 15.57
N ALA A 232 -17.41 -0.37 15.11
CA ALA A 232 -18.59 -0.28 15.99
C ALA A 232 -18.62 -1.39 17.06
N LEU A 233 -18.16 -2.60 16.73
CA LEU A 233 -18.03 -3.69 17.71
C LEU A 233 -16.95 -3.38 18.75
N ILE A 234 -15.80 -2.84 18.33
CA ILE A 234 -14.72 -2.42 19.24
C ILE A 234 -15.20 -1.32 20.18
N ALA A 235 -15.94 -0.34 19.66
CA ALA A 235 -16.54 0.73 20.46
C ALA A 235 -17.53 0.18 21.51
N GLY A 236 -18.38 -0.77 21.11
CA GLY A 236 -19.31 -1.46 22.01
C GLY A 236 -18.61 -2.17 23.17
N GLU A 237 -17.46 -2.81 22.91
CA GLU A 237 -16.66 -3.50 23.93
C GLU A 237 -16.10 -2.54 25.00
N VAL A 238 -15.87 -1.27 24.65
CA VAL A 238 -15.43 -0.23 25.61
C VAL A 238 -16.59 0.62 26.13
N GLY A 239 -17.83 0.20 25.90
CA GLY A 239 -19.04 0.82 26.43
C GLY A 239 -19.49 2.08 25.71
N ILE A 240 -19.21 2.19 24.40
CA ILE A 240 -19.70 3.24 23.51
C ILE A 240 -20.76 2.65 22.60
N SER A 241 -21.95 3.26 22.53
CA SER A 241 -23.02 2.75 21.68
C SER A 241 -22.78 3.08 20.20
N GLU A 242 -23.35 2.29 19.30
CA GLU A 242 -23.13 2.44 17.84
C GLU A 242 -23.66 3.79 17.32
N ASP A 243 -24.68 4.36 17.95
CA ASP A 243 -25.24 5.69 17.66
C ASP A 243 -24.34 6.86 18.11
N GLU A 244 -23.36 6.63 18.98
CA GLU A 244 -22.36 7.63 19.36
C GLU A 244 -21.23 7.76 18.30
N ILE A 245 -21.18 6.86 17.31
CA ILE A 245 -20.09 6.79 16.32
C ILE A 245 -20.54 7.41 15.00
N SER A 246 -19.89 8.49 14.58
CA SER A 246 -20.19 9.13 13.29
C SER A 246 -19.52 8.43 12.10
N ASP A 247 -20.11 8.58 10.91
CA ASP A 247 -19.48 8.11 9.66
C ASP A 247 -18.14 8.84 9.37
N ASP A 248 -18.01 10.09 9.80
CA ASP A 248 -16.77 10.85 9.69
C ASP A 248 -15.69 10.29 10.62
N ASP A 249 -16.05 9.84 11.83
CA ASP A 249 -15.13 9.13 12.72
C ASP A 249 -14.59 7.86 12.07
N LEU A 250 -15.45 7.08 11.41
CA LEU A 250 -15.03 5.86 10.70
C LEU A 250 -13.95 6.13 9.64
N SER A 251 -14.03 7.28 8.96
CA SER A 251 -13.06 7.67 7.93
C SER A 251 -11.71 8.12 8.49
N ALA A 252 -11.65 8.51 9.76
CA ALA A 252 -10.45 9.01 10.43
C ALA A 252 -9.53 7.89 10.95
N TRP A 253 -10.06 6.68 11.18
CA TRP A 253 -9.27 5.52 11.62
C TRP A 253 -8.56 4.83 10.45
N ARG A 254 -7.38 4.28 10.71
CA ARG A 254 -6.69 3.36 9.77
C ARG A 254 -7.38 1.99 9.75
N THR A 255 -8.44 1.90 8.94
CA THR A 255 -9.36 0.75 8.90
C THR A 255 -8.69 -0.59 8.55
N GLU A 256 -7.52 -0.55 7.90
CA GLU A 256 -6.73 -1.72 7.52
C GLU A 256 -6.12 -2.46 8.71
N PHE A 257 -5.96 -1.80 9.87
CA PHE A 257 -5.34 -2.39 11.07
C PHE A 257 -6.34 -2.58 12.22
N LEU A 258 -7.63 -2.34 12.03
CA LEU A 258 -8.62 -2.52 13.10
C LEU A 258 -8.67 -3.94 13.69
N PRO A 259 -8.50 -5.03 12.92
CA PRO A 259 -8.39 -6.36 13.51
C PRO A 259 -7.23 -6.50 14.51
N ASN A 260 -6.16 -5.73 14.33
CA ASN A 260 -4.99 -5.76 15.21
C ASN A 260 -5.31 -5.24 16.61
N LEU A 261 -6.25 -4.29 16.74
CA LEU A 261 -6.74 -3.83 18.04
C LEU A 261 -7.36 -4.98 18.86
N VAL A 262 -8.11 -5.87 18.20
CA VAL A 262 -8.72 -7.03 18.86
C VAL A 262 -7.67 -8.05 19.25
N SER A 263 -6.76 -8.38 18.33
CA SER A 263 -5.65 -9.29 18.59
C SER A 263 -4.77 -8.79 19.75
N ASN A 264 -4.50 -7.48 19.84
CA ASN A 264 -3.69 -6.90 20.91
C ASN A 264 -4.38 -6.97 22.29
N ASP A 265 -5.70 -6.77 22.36
CA ASP A 265 -6.47 -7.01 23.61
C ASP A 265 -6.37 -8.48 24.06
N GLN A 266 -6.51 -9.42 23.11
CA GLN A 266 -6.38 -10.85 23.38
C GLN A 266 -4.97 -11.22 23.86
N MET A 267 -3.94 -10.55 23.34
CA MET A 267 -2.56 -10.74 23.78
C MET A 267 -2.36 -10.35 25.24
N MET A 268 -2.80 -9.15 25.60
CA MET A 268 -2.67 -8.68 26.98
C MET A 268 -3.47 -9.54 27.95
N GLU A 269 -4.67 -9.97 27.56
CA GLU A 269 -5.48 -10.94 28.30
C GLU A 269 -4.73 -12.26 28.51
N ALA A 270 -4.16 -12.84 27.44
CA ALA A 270 -3.43 -14.11 27.54
C ALA A 270 -2.13 -14.02 28.35
N ARG A 271 -1.49 -12.84 28.41
CA ARG A 271 -0.27 -12.58 29.18
C ARG A 271 -0.52 -12.07 30.60
N GLY A 272 -1.79 -11.92 31.03
CA GLY A 272 -2.14 -11.42 32.37
C GLY A 272 -1.74 -9.96 32.61
N MET A 273 -1.77 -9.13 31.57
CA MET A 273 -1.36 -7.72 31.62
C MET A 273 -2.54 -6.79 31.95
N ASP A 274 -3.22 -7.01 33.08
CA ASP A 274 -4.51 -6.38 33.39
C ASP A 274 -4.46 -4.85 33.40
N ALA A 275 -3.49 -4.22 34.07
CA ALA A 275 -3.39 -2.76 34.11
C ALA A 275 -3.07 -2.13 32.74
N ALA A 276 -2.23 -2.78 31.93
CA ALA A 276 -1.95 -2.35 30.56
C ALA A 276 -3.20 -2.46 29.68
N ARG A 277 -3.97 -3.54 29.84
CA ARG A 277 -5.24 -3.75 29.15
C ARG A 277 -6.29 -2.71 29.56
N GLU A 278 -6.36 -2.35 30.84
CA GLU A 278 -7.23 -1.28 31.34
C GLU A 278 -6.86 0.08 30.72
N LEU A 279 -5.57 0.43 30.68
CA LEU A 279 -5.09 1.63 30.00
C LEU A 279 -5.50 1.63 28.52
N TYR A 280 -5.26 0.53 27.81
CA TYR A 280 -5.62 0.37 26.42
C TYR A 280 -7.11 0.61 26.16
N ARG A 281 -7.98 -0.03 26.94
CA ARG A 281 -9.44 0.13 26.83
C ARG A 281 -9.87 1.56 27.16
N ALA A 282 -9.26 2.20 28.15
CA ALA A 282 -9.53 3.59 28.50
C ALA A 282 -9.12 4.58 27.39
N ILE A 283 -7.97 4.35 26.75
CA ILE A 283 -7.51 5.14 25.58
C ILE A 283 -8.50 5.02 24.43
N LEU A 284 -8.92 3.80 24.07
CA LEU A 284 -9.92 3.58 23.02
C LEU A 284 -11.23 4.32 23.33
N LYS A 285 -11.74 4.18 24.57
CA LYS A 285 -12.96 4.86 25.02
C LYS A 285 -12.85 6.39 24.93
N ALA A 286 -11.73 6.96 25.37
CA ALA A 286 -11.47 8.39 25.26
C ALA A 286 -11.37 8.83 23.80
N THR A 287 -10.79 8.01 22.93
CA THR A 287 -10.63 8.28 21.50
C THR A 287 -11.98 8.31 20.78
N PHE A 288 -12.85 7.32 21.04
CA PHE A 288 -14.21 7.29 20.48
C PHE A 288 -15.05 8.50 20.91
N ARG A 289 -14.84 9.02 22.12
CA ARG A 289 -15.52 10.23 22.62
C ARG A 289 -14.86 11.54 22.17
N ASN A 290 -13.79 11.48 21.38
CA ASN A 290 -12.96 12.62 21.01
C ASN A 290 -12.43 13.42 22.22
N LYS A 291 -12.10 12.70 23.31
CA LYS A 291 -11.62 13.24 24.60
C LYS A 291 -10.21 12.77 24.95
N PHE A 292 -9.43 12.28 23.99
CA PHE A 292 -8.09 11.76 24.29
C PHE A 292 -7.14 12.83 24.86
N ARG A 293 -7.19 14.07 24.36
CA ARG A 293 -6.40 15.18 24.94
C ARG A 293 -6.78 15.46 26.40
N ASP A 294 -8.07 15.47 26.71
CA ASP A 294 -8.55 15.58 28.10
C ASP A 294 -8.10 14.38 28.94
N PHE A 295 -8.15 13.17 28.38
CA PHE A 295 -7.74 11.94 29.05
C PHE A 295 -6.30 12.00 29.56
N ILE A 296 -5.37 12.55 28.77
CA ILE A 296 -3.96 12.64 29.17
C ILE A 296 -3.62 13.88 30.02
N SER A 297 -4.51 14.88 30.12
CA SER A 297 -4.18 16.20 30.70
C SER A 297 -5.09 16.66 31.85
N ASN A 298 -6.31 16.14 31.98
CA ASN A 298 -7.29 16.57 32.97
C ASN A 298 -7.29 15.66 34.22
N PRO A 299 -6.74 16.10 35.37
CA PRO A 299 -6.69 15.29 36.59
C PRO A 299 -8.04 15.14 37.30
N ASN A 300 -9.08 15.85 36.84
CA ASN A 300 -10.43 15.87 37.44
C ASN A 300 -11.47 15.09 36.62
N GLN A 301 -11.05 14.37 35.59
CA GLN A 301 -11.95 13.55 34.77
C GLN A 301 -12.57 12.39 35.56
N GLU A 302 -13.67 11.82 35.07
CA GLU A 302 -14.40 10.72 35.75
C GLU A 302 -13.71 9.35 35.64
N ASP A 303 -12.94 9.12 34.58
CA ASP A 303 -12.22 7.87 34.36
C ASP A 303 -11.01 7.75 35.32
N GLN A 304 -10.93 6.68 36.10
CA GLN A 304 -9.86 6.51 37.10
C GLN A 304 -8.49 6.38 36.45
N THR A 305 -8.36 5.55 35.41
CA THR A 305 -7.12 5.39 34.64
C THR A 305 -6.70 6.72 34.03
N GLY A 306 -7.63 7.46 33.42
CA GLY A 306 -7.36 8.80 32.88
C GLY A 306 -6.90 9.79 33.94
N ARG A 307 -7.51 9.80 35.14
CA ARG A 307 -7.03 10.65 36.24
C ARG A 307 -5.58 10.34 36.61
N ASP A 308 -5.22 9.07 36.67
CA ASP A 308 -3.87 8.66 37.08
C ASP A 308 -2.84 9.00 36.00
N VAL A 309 -3.17 8.79 34.72
CA VAL A 309 -2.37 9.27 33.57
C VAL A 309 -2.20 10.80 33.61
N ALA A 310 -3.28 11.56 33.81
CA ALA A 310 -3.23 13.02 33.84
C ALA A 310 -2.41 13.56 35.03
N ARG A 311 -2.48 12.91 36.20
CA ARG A 311 -1.63 13.26 37.36
C ARG A 311 -0.16 12.95 37.10
N HIS A 312 0.13 11.81 36.48
CA HIS A 312 1.48 11.47 36.02
C HIS A 312 2.01 12.54 35.06
N ASN A 313 1.25 12.87 34.01
CA ASN A 313 1.63 13.88 33.02
C ASN A 313 1.77 15.29 33.61
N LYS A 314 1.00 15.62 34.64
CA LYS A 314 1.20 16.87 35.41
C LYS A 314 2.57 16.88 36.09
N ALA A 315 2.99 15.79 36.72
CA ALA A 315 4.32 15.69 37.33
C ALA A 315 5.43 15.79 36.27
N VAL A 316 5.24 15.20 35.09
CA VAL A 316 6.15 15.34 33.94
C VAL A 316 6.26 16.81 33.52
N ARG A 317 5.12 17.50 33.34
CA ARG A 317 5.07 18.93 33.01
C ARG A 317 5.83 19.78 34.04
N ASP A 318 5.62 19.52 35.32
CA ASP A 318 6.30 20.24 36.41
C ASP A 318 7.83 20.07 36.32
N VAL A 319 8.32 18.88 35.95
CA VAL A 319 9.75 18.63 35.70
C VAL A 319 10.26 19.40 34.48
N PHE A 320 9.51 19.42 33.38
CA PHE A 320 9.90 20.15 32.16
C PHE A 320 10.02 21.65 32.45
N LEU A 321 8.99 22.24 33.08
CA LEU A 321 8.97 23.67 33.43
C LEU A 321 10.09 24.03 34.41
N LYS A 322 10.39 23.17 35.39
CA LYS A 322 11.49 23.38 36.34
C LYS A 322 12.86 23.44 35.64
N ASN A 323 13.02 22.77 34.50
CA ASN A 323 14.26 22.75 33.72
C ASN A 323 14.21 23.72 32.52
N SER A 324 13.26 24.67 32.50
CA SER A 324 13.10 25.66 31.43
C SER A 324 12.84 25.04 30.04
N ILE A 325 12.26 23.85 29.99
CA ILE A 325 11.89 23.18 28.74
C ILE A 325 10.48 23.61 28.35
N ASN A 326 10.30 24.01 27.08
CA ASN A 326 8.99 24.37 26.55
C ASN A 326 8.11 23.12 26.38
N TYR A 327 7.31 22.80 27.39
CA TYR A 327 6.42 21.63 27.39
C TYR A 327 5.34 21.67 26.30
N GLU A 328 4.76 22.84 26.02
CA GLU A 328 3.74 22.96 24.95
C GLU A 328 4.37 22.76 23.58
N GLY A 329 5.57 23.33 23.36
CA GLY A 329 6.37 23.08 22.16
C GLY A 329 6.81 21.63 22.03
N TRP A 330 7.09 20.94 23.13
CA TRP A 330 7.39 19.51 23.14
C TRP A 330 6.22 18.67 22.64
N LEU A 331 4.98 18.99 23.01
CA LEU A 331 3.80 18.19 22.65
C LEU A 331 3.12 18.61 21.35
N ASP A 332 3.15 19.90 20.99
CA ASP A 332 2.39 20.45 19.86
C ASP A 332 3.28 21.27 18.89
N TYR A 333 4.49 20.77 18.65
CA TYR A 333 5.42 21.38 17.70
C TYR A 333 4.85 21.41 16.27
N LYS A 334 4.87 22.58 15.62
CA LYS A 334 4.32 22.75 14.26
C LYS A 334 5.37 22.70 13.15
N GLY A 335 6.65 22.65 13.50
CA GLY A 335 7.71 22.57 12.50
C GLY A 335 7.63 21.26 11.73
N THR A 336 7.94 21.33 10.43
CA THR A 336 8.04 20.17 9.54
C THR A 336 9.22 20.34 8.59
N THR A 337 9.83 19.23 8.15
CA THR A 337 10.88 19.25 7.12
C THR A 337 10.44 18.41 5.93
N ASP A 338 10.26 19.06 4.77
CA ASP A 338 9.93 18.39 3.51
C ASP A 338 11.19 18.25 2.64
N PHE A 339 11.43 17.05 2.11
CA PHE A 339 12.58 16.76 1.28
C PHE A 339 12.25 15.74 0.19
N LEU A 340 13.03 15.77 -0.89
CA LEU A 340 12.95 14.77 -1.96
C LEU A 340 14.20 13.92 -1.92
N VAL A 341 14.05 12.65 -2.28
CA VAL A 341 15.19 11.76 -2.56
C VAL A 341 15.04 11.24 -3.98
N SER A 342 16.07 11.42 -4.79
CA SER A 342 16.18 10.76 -6.08
C SER A 342 16.48 9.28 -5.85
N ALA A 343 15.47 8.43 -5.99
CA ALA A 343 15.64 6.99 -5.89
C ALA A 343 15.87 6.42 -7.29
N GLU A 344 16.94 5.65 -7.45
CA GLU A 344 17.13 4.80 -8.61
C GLU A 344 16.15 3.62 -8.54
N VAL A 345 14.96 3.80 -9.11
CA VAL A 345 13.98 2.73 -9.14
C VAL A 345 14.35 1.81 -10.32
N LYS A 346 14.67 0.55 -10.00
CA LYS A 346 14.64 -0.52 -10.99
C LYS A 346 13.18 -0.78 -11.34
N VAL A 347 12.68 -0.10 -12.35
CA VAL A 347 11.32 -0.36 -12.84
C VAL A 347 11.36 -1.67 -13.62
N ASP A 348 10.79 -2.72 -13.04
CA ASP A 348 10.53 -3.98 -13.74
C ASP A 348 9.30 -3.80 -14.64
N ARG A 349 9.48 -3.01 -15.71
CA ARG A 349 8.44 -2.79 -16.73
C ARG A 349 7.96 -4.12 -17.33
N ARG A 350 8.79 -5.17 -17.28
CA ARG A 350 8.43 -6.51 -17.79
C ARG A 350 7.33 -7.15 -16.93
N ALA A 351 7.40 -7.04 -15.60
CA ALA A 351 6.36 -7.58 -14.72
C ALA A 351 4.99 -6.91 -14.95
N ASP A 352 4.97 -5.58 -15.11
CA ASP A 352 3.76 -4.83 -15.42
C ASP A 352 3.23 -5.17 -16.83
N HIS A 353 4.11 -5.28 -17.83
CA HIS A 353 3.71 -5.68 -19.18
C HIS A 353 3.21 -7.14 -19.23
N LEU A 354 3.77 -8.05 -18.43
CA LEU A 354 3.28 -9.43 -18.27
C LEU A 354 1.88 -9.46 -17.64
N LYS A 355 1.61 -8.56 -16.69
CA LYS A 355 0.27 -8.38 -16.11
C LYS A 355 -0.72 -7.86 -17.16
N THR A 356 -0.35 -6.83 -17.92
CA THR A 356 -1.16 -6.30 -19.04
C THR A 356 -1.41 -7.37 -20.10
N LEU A 357 -0.39 -8.18 -20.45
CA LEU A 357 -0.54 -9.32 -21.35
C LEU A 357 -1.57 -10.32 -20.80
N ALA A 358 -1.53 -10.62 -19.50
CA ALA A 358 -2.45 -11.55 -18.87
C ALA A 358 -3.90 -11.03 -18.83
N GLU A 359 -4.09 -9.73 -18.59
CA GLU A 359 -5.40 -9.08 -18.53
C GLU A 359 -6.03 -8.97 -19.93
N THR A 360 -5.26 -8.54 -20.93
CA THR A 360 -5.71 -8.46 -22.33
C THR A 360 -6.02 -9.84 -22.91
N ALA A 361 -5.21 -10.86 -22.60
CA ALA A 361 -5.49 -12.26 -22.96
C ALA A 361 -6.83 -12.75 -22.39
N GLN A 362 -7.15 -12.36 -21.14
CA GLN A 362 -8.42 -12.69 -20.51
C GLN A 362 -9.58 -11.92 -21.17
N GLY A 363 -9.36 -10.67 -21.59
CA GLY A 363 -10.30 -9.89 -22.38
C GLY A 363 -10.68 -10.60 -23.69
N VAL A 364 -9.68 -11.12 -24.42
CA VAL A 364 -9.92 -11.93 -25.63
C VAL A 364 -10.73 -13.20 -25.30
N LEU A 365 -10.37 -13.94 -24.25
CA LEU A 365 -11.12 -15.14 -23.82
C LEU A 365 -12.59 -14.83 -23.53
N ASN A 366 -12.86 -13.71 -22.86
CA ASN A 366 -14.21 -13.28 -22.54
C ASN A 366 -14.98 -12.87 -23.80
N ALA A 367 -14.32 -12.17 -24.73
CA ALA A 367 -14.93 -11.72 -25.98
C ALA A 367 -15.27 -12.89 -26.92
N ILE A 368 -14.45 -13.96 -26.92
CA ILE A 368 -14.71 -15.16 -27.74
C ILE A 368 -15.60 -16.19 -27.04
N ALA A 369 -15.81 -16.12 -25.72
CA ALA A 369 -16.63 -17.07 -24.96
C ALA A 369 -18.03 -17.32 -25.58
N PRO A 370 -18.74 -16.28 -26.06
CA PRO A 370 -20.03 -16.47 -26.72
C PRO A 370 -19.97 -17.30 -28.02
N LEU A 371 -18.82 -17.40 -28.69
CA LEU A 371 -18.63 -18.23 -29.88
C LEU A 371 -18.71 -19.74 -29.59
N LYS A 372 -18.56 -20.15 -28.32
CA LYS A 372 -18.62 -21.56 -27.90
C LYS A 372 -19.96 -22.22 -28.23
N GLU A 373 -21.05 -21.45 -28.24
CA GLU A 373 -22.39 -21.96 -28.54
C GLU A 373 -22.62 -22.17 -30.04
N ILE A 374 -21.74 -21.64 -30.88
CA ILE A 374 -21.88 -21.61 -32.35
C ILE A 374 -20.84 -22.50 -33.02
N LEU A 375 -19.62 -22.51 -32.49
CA LEU A 375 -18.50 -23.25 -33.04
C LEU A 375 -18.47 -24.68 -32.53
N THR A 376 -17.95 -25.59 -33.34
CA THR A 376 -17.65 -26.95 -32.85
C THR A 376 -16.48 -26.89 -31.86
N ASN A 377 -16.38 -27.87 -30.94
CA ASN A 377 -15.23 -27.97 -30.04
C ASN A 377 -13.89 -27.98 -30.80
N ARG A 378 -13.86 -28.58 -32.00
CA ARG A 378 -12.67 -28.61 -32.88
C ARG A 378 -12.25 -27.23 -33.39
N GLU A 379 -13.15 -26.26 -33.41
CA GLU A 379 -12.90 -24.88 -33.84
C GLU A 379 -12.66 -23.94 -32.65
N TYR A 380 -13.41 -24.13 -31.56
CA TYR A 380 -13.35 -23.29 -30.38
C TYR A 380 -12.13 -23.57 -29.49
N GLU A 381 -11.86 -24.84 -29.16
CA GLU A 381 -10.77 -25.21 -28.25
C GLU A 381 -9.39 -24.74 -28.74
N PRO A 382 -9.05 -24.78 -30.04
CA PRO A 382 -7.79 -24.22 -30.52
C PRO A 382 -7.61 -22.73 -30.21
N LEU A 383 -8.67 -21.92 -30.19
CA LEU A 383 -8.60 -20.50 -29.85
C LEU A 383 -8.22 -20.31 -28.37
N THR A 384 -8.91 -21.02 -27.49
CA THR A 384 -8.66 -20.94 -26.04
C THR A 384 -7.33 -21.55 -25.66
N HIS A 385 -6.91 -22.64 -26.31
CA HIS A 385 -5.61 -23.30 -26.07
C HIS A 385 -4.42 -22.46 -26.52
N LEU A 386 -4.56 -21.62 -27.54
CA LEU A 386 -3.50 -20.69 -27.92
C LEU A 386 -3.21 -19.71 -26.77
N LEU A 387 -4.25 -19.23 -26.08
CA LEU A 387 -4.16 -18.29 -24.96
C LEU A 387 -3.76 -18.96 -23.64
N THR A 388 -4.36 -20.11 -23.32
CA THR A 388 -4.25 -20.77 -22.00
C THR A 388 -3.27 -21.94 -21.95
N GLY A 389 -2.89 -22.50 -23.10
CA GLY A 389 -2.11 -23.72 -23.20
C GLY A 389 -2.99 -24.99 -23.25
N SER A 390 -2.39 -26.13 -23.60
CA SER A 390 -3.02 -27.46 -23.52
C SER A 390 -1.97 -28.56 -23.48
N GLY A 391 -2.07 -29.47 -22.49
CA GLY A 391 -1.08 -30.55 -22.31
C GLY A 391 0.35 -30.00 -22.20
N HIS A 392 1.24 -30.42 -23.11
CA HIS A 392 2.63 -29.94 -23.18
C HIS A 392 2.81 -28.60 -23.91
N LYS A 393 1.74 -28.03 -24.50
CA LYS A 393 1.81 -26.76 -25.23
C LYS A 393 1.58 -25.59 -24.27
N LYS A 394 2.60 -24.74 -24.15
CA LYS A 394 2.59 -23.51 -23.35
C LYS A 394 1.52 -22.51 -23.83
N GLY A 395 0.82 -21.84 -22.92
CA GLY A 395 -0.04 -20.68 -23.25
C GLY A 395 0.77 -19.41 -23.46
N ILE A 396 0.15 -18.33 -23.94
CA ILE A 396 0.88 -17.08 -24.27
C ILE A 396 1.60 -16.44 -23.07
N LYS A 397 1.13 -16.67 -21.84
CA LYS A 397 1.78 -16.16 -20.62
C LYS A 397 3.15 -16.81 -20.33
N SER A 398 3.48 -17.88 -21.03
CA SER A 398 4.70 -18.68 -20.83
C SER A 398 5.63 -18.66 -22.05
N LEU A 399 5.37 -17.75 -22.99
CA LEU A 399 6.09 -17.60 -24.25
C LEU A 399 6.70 -16.21 -24.35
N GLU A 400 7.78 -16.07 -25.11
CA GLU A 400 8.53 -14.82 -25.25
C GLU A 400 9.02 -14.64 -26.70
N GLY A 401 9.37 -13.40 -27.05
CA GLY A 401 9.97 -13.04 -28.34
C GLY A 401 9.19 -13.57 -29.54
N GLN A 402 9.90 -14.19 -30.49
CA GLN A 402 9.32 -14.63 -31.75
C GLN A 402 8.24 -15.72 -31.55
N GLU A 403 8.39 -16.60 -30.56
CA GLU A 403 7.41 -17.67 -30.30
C GLU A 403 6.05 -17.10 -29.86
N LEU A 404 6.07 -16.06 -29.02
CA LEU A 404 4.87 -15.33 -28.61
C LEU A 404 4.20 -14.62 -29.81
N LYS A 405 4.98 -13.93 -30.64
CA LYS A 405 4.48 -13.24 -31.84
C LYS A 405 3.83 -14.20 -32.84
N THR A 406 4.49 -15.32 -33.15
CA THR A 406 3.95 -16.33 -34.06
C THR A 406 2.64 -16.91 -33.53
N LYS A 407 2.52 -17.08 -32.21
CA LYS A 407 1.30 -17.60 -31.60
C LYS A 407 0.14 -16.61 -31.62
N LEU A 408 0.43 -15.33 -31.40
CA LEU A 408 -0.54 -14.24 -31.54
C LEU A 408 -1.04 -14.15 -32.99
N GLN A 409 -0.13 -14.18 -33.96
CA GLN A 409 -0.48 -14.17 -35.38
C GLN A 409 -1.38 -15.36 -35.75
N THR A 410 -1.05 -16.56 -35.26
CA THR A 410 -1.88 -17.77 -35.46
C THR A 410 -3.30 -17.59 -34.89
N LEU A 411 -3.44 -16.91 -33.77
CA LEU A 411 -4.75 -16.63 -33.17
C LEU A 411 -5.56 -15.65 -34.02
N GLU A 412 -4.93 -14.56 -34.50
CA GLU A 412 -5.57 -13.57 -35.38
C GLU A 412 -6.05 -14.17 -36.71
N GLU A 413 -5.21 -15.01 -37.34
CA GLU A 413 -5.54 -15.71 -38.58
C GLU A 413 -6.75 -16.64 -38.40
N ARG A 414 -6.79 -17.36 -37.27
CA ARG A 414 -7.91 -18.24 -36.93
C ARG A 414 -9.20 -17.49 -36.66
N LEU A 415 -9.14 -16.40 -35.90
CA LEU A 415 -10.31 -15.55 -35.64
C LEU A 415 -10.87 -14.95 -36.94
N THR A 416 -10.00 -14.50 -37.83
CA THR A 416 -10.38 -13.96 -39.14
C THR A 416 -11.01 -15.02 -40.05
N THR A 417 -10.47 -16.24 -40.04
CA THR A 417 -11.05 -17.38 -40.77
C THR A 417 -12.46 -17.70 -40.26
N ILE A 418 -12.64 -17.70 -38.93
CA ILE A 418 -13.93 -17.97 -38.30
C ILE A 418 -14.95 -16.86 -38.59
N LYS A 419 -14.54 -15.59 -38.52
CA LYS A 419 -15.38 -14.44 -38.89
C LYS A 419 -15.90 -14.59 -40.32
N ASN A 420 -15.01 -14.75 -41.29
CA ASN A 420 -15.39 -14.87 -42.70
C ASN A 420 -16.34 -16.05 -42.95
N LYS A 421 -16.09 -17.19 -42.29
CA LYS A 421 -16.97 -18.37 -42.37
C LYS A 421 -18.37 -18.09 -41.80
N LEU A 422 -18.46 -17.40 -40.66
CA LEU A 422 -19.74 -17.08 -40.04
C LEU A 422 -20.50 -16.01 -40.84
N GLU A 423 -19.82 -15.02 -41.40
CA GLU A 423 -20.41 -14.00 -42.28
C GLU A 423 -20.96 -14.62 -43.58
N GLN A 424 -20.23 -15.53 -44.23
CA GLN A 424 -20.72 -16.27 -45.41
C GLN A 424 -21.91 -17.17 -45.10
N LYS A 425 -21.97 -17.75 -43.90
CA LYS A 425 -23.10 -18.57 -43.46
C LYS A 425 -24.35 -17.71 -43.18
N LEU A 426 -24.14 -16.50 -42.64
CA LEU A 426 -25.21 -15.51 -42.41
C LEU A 426 -25.75 -14.90 -43.71
N GLU A 427 -24.94 -14.80 -44.77
CA GLU A 427 -25.40 -14.37 -46.11
C GLU A 427 -26.21 -15.45 -46.85
N SER A 428 -26.06 -16.73 -46.49
CA SER A 428 -26.73 -17.86 -47.16
C SER A 428 -28.00 -18.36 -46.46
N GLU A 429 -28.21 -18.05 -45.17
CA GLU A 429 -29.41 -18.41 -44.40
C GLU A 429 -30.24 -17.15 -44.05
N TYR A 430 -31.38 -16.96 -44.73
CA TYR A 430 -32.32 -15.85 -44.50
C TYR A 430 -32.87 -15.84 -43.05
N SER A 431 -32.33 -14.99 -42.17
CA SER A 431 -33.08 -14.03 -41.33
C SER A 431 -32.10 -13.13 -40.55
N LYS A 432 -32.19 -11.82 -40.75
CA LYS A 432 -31.31 -10.78 -40.17
C LYS A 432 -31.54 -10.49 -38.68
N THR A 433 -32.17 -11.40 -37.94
CA THR A 433 -32.61 -11.11 -36.57
C THR A 433 -32.47 -12.32 -35.68
N THR A 434 -31.23 -12.70 -35.39
CA THR A 434 -30.80 -13.07 -34.03
C THR A 434 -29.30 -13.27 -34.02
N TRP A 435 -28.59 -12.33 -33.37
CA TRP A 435 -27.26 -12.52 -32.81
C TRP A 435 -26.06 -12.47 -33.81
N GLN A 436 -25.37 -11.33 -33.84
CA GLN A 436 -24.01 -11.22 -34.37
C GLN A 436 -23.03 -11.27 -33.18
N PRO A 437 -21.95 -12.07 -33.24
CA PRO A 437 -20.82 -11.88 -32.33
C PRO A 437 -20.32 -10.44 -32.48
N ALA A 438 -20.06 -9.75 -31.38
CA ALA A 438 -19.48 -8.41 -31.39
C ALA A 438 -18.00 -8.49 -31.84
N TRP A 439 -17.79 -8.73 -33.14
CA TRP A 439 -16.46 -8.88 -33.73
C TRP A 439 -15.59 -7.65 -33.47
N ASP A 440 -16.19 -6.46 -33.43
CA ASP A 440 -15.49 -5.22 -33.07
C ASP A 440 -14.85 -5.34 -31.67
N THR A 441 -15.57 -5.88 -30.69
CA THR A 441 -15.03 -6.16 -29.34
C THR A 441 -13.93 -7.21 -29.37
N VAL A 442 -14.08 -8.29 -30.16
CA VAL A 442 -13.03 -9.32 -30.31
C VAL A 442 -11.74 -8.71 -30.87
N TYR A 443 -11.85 -7.89 -31.91
CA TYR A 443 -10.68 -7.27 -32.55
C TYR A 443 -10.07 -6.13 -31.74
N GLU A 444 -10.87 -5.40 -30.95
CA GLU A 444 -10.38 -4.41 -29.98
C GLU A 444 -9.48 -5.07 -28.93
N TYR A 445 -9.95 -6.15 -28.29
CA TYR A 445 -9.13 -6.89 -27.32
C TYR A 445 -7.91 -7.56 -27.98
N MET A 446 -8.01 -8.00 -29.23
CA MET A 446 -6.85 -8.49 -29.99
C MET A 446 -5.84 -7.37 -30.29
N GLY A 447 -6.30 -6.15 -30.56
CA GLY A 447 -5.47 -4.96 -30.70
C GLY A 447 -4.68 -4.67 -29.42
N HIS A 448 -5.36 -4.67 -28.27
CA HIS A 448 -4.70 -4.49 -26.97
C HIS A 448 -3.72 -5.63 -26.63
N LEU A 449 -4.06 -6.87 -27.00
CA LEU A 449 -3.16 -8.01 -26.83
C LEU A 449 -1.90 -7.86 -27.69
N ARG A 450 -2.03 -7.35 -28.92
CA ARG A 450 -0.91 -7.03 -29.81
C ARG A 450 -0.03 -5.92 -29.25
N GLU A 451 -0.63 -4.86 -28.73
CA GLU A 451 0.07 -3.77 -28.04
C GLU A 451 0.85 -4.30 -26.84
N ALA A 452 0.25 -5.16 -26.02
CA ALA A 452 0.93 -5.79 -24.87
C ALA A 452 2.13 -6.65 -25.29
N VAL A 453 2.01 -7.42 -26.37
CA VAL A 453 3.13 -8.20 -26.94
C VAL A 453 4.24 -7.28 -27.47
N ASN A 454 3.88 -6.19 -28.15
CA ASN A 454 4.87 -5.21 -28.65
C ASN A 454 5.58 -4.46 -27.52
N LEU A 455 4.87 -4.14 -26.43
CA LEU A 455 5.46 -3.56 -25.22
C LEU A 455 6.50 -4.50 -24.62
N LEU A 456 6.19 -5.80 -24.51
CA LEU A 456 7.13 -6.81 -24.02
C LEU A 456 8.38 -6.95 -24.89
N ASP A 457 8.23 -6.86 -26.22
CA ASP A 457 9.33 -7.01 -27.18
C ASP A 457 10.25 -5.77 -27.25
N ASN A 458 9.71 -4.59 -26.95
CA ASN A 458 10.45 -3.32 -26.90
C ASN A 458 10.99 -2.98 -25.50
N THR A 459 10.76 -3.82 -24.49
CA THR A 459 11.27 -3.59 -23.14
C THR A 459 12.71 -4.09 -23.04
N ALA A 460 13.69 -3.18 -23.01
CA ALA A 460 15.03 -3.52 -22.56
C ALA A 460 14.98 -3.96 -21.09
N ASP A 461 15.66 -5.05 -20.74
CA ASP A 461 15.74 -5.53 -19.36
C ASP A 461 16.28 -4.42 -18.45
N LYS A 462 15.50 -4.12 -17.40
CA LYS A 462 15.83 -3.25 -16.26
C LYS A 462 16.53 -1.95 -16.65
N LYS A 463 15.74 -0.93 -17.01
CA LYS A 463 16.23 0.45 -17.04
C LYS A 463 16.10 1.05 -15.64
N THR A 464 17.21 1.52 -15.09
CA THR A 464 17.18 2.34 -13.88
C THR A 464 16.59 3.70 -14.25
N GLU A 465 15.48 4.06 -13.62
CA GLU A 465 14.89 5.39 -13.73
C GLU A 465 15.13 6.12 -12.40
N SER A 466 15.64 7.35 -12.48
CA SER A 466 15.61 8.26 -11.33
C SER A 466 14.18 8.75 -11.16
N ARG A 467 13.55 8.40 -10.04
CA ARG A 467 12.27 8.99 -9.63
C ARG A 467 12.50 9.75 -8.34
N GLU A 468 12.08 11.01 -8.31
CA GLU A 468 12.05 11.78 -7.09
C GLU A 468 10.91 11.27 -6.20
N LYS A 469 11.25 10.92 -4.96
CA LYS A 469 10.30 10.50 -3.93
C LYS A 469 10.28 11.51 -2.80
N GLY A 470 9.08 11.96 -2.42
CA GLY A 470 8.90 13.01 -1.41
C GLY A 470 8.63 12.47 -0.02
N PHE A 471 9.32 13.05 0.96
CA PHE A 471 9.19 12.73 2.37
C PHE A 471 8.95 13.98 3.20
N ARG A 472 8.27 13.80 4.34
CA ARG A 472 8.04 14.82 5.36
C ARG A 472 8.48 14.28 6.73
N ILE A 473 9.17 15.08 7.52
CA ILE A 473 9.39 14.82 8.94
C ILE A 473 8.52 15.77 9.76
N LYS A 474 7.84 15.24 10.79
CA LYS A 474 7.08 15.99 11.77
C LYS A 474 7.08 15.25 13.12
N LEU A 475 6.57 15.87 14.19
CA LEU A 475 6.25 15.13 15.41
C LEU A 475 4.86 14.49 15.30
N TRP A 476 4.63 13.46 16.11
CA TRP A 476 3.31 12.85 16.28
C TRP A 476 2.24 13.88 16.65
N ASP A 477 1.06 13.71 16.07
CA ASP A 477 -0.12 14.53 16.42
C ASP A 477 -0.73 14.09 17.77
N ARG A 478 -0.30 12.92 18.27
CA ARG A 478 -0.86 12.19 19.41
C ARG A 478 -2.35 11.93 19.22
N ASP A 479 -2.71 11.48 18.02
CA ASP A 479 -4.05 11.05 17.62
C ASP A 479 -4.09 9.51 17.60
N PRO A 480 -4.69 8.85 18.62
CA PRO A 480 -4.71 7.39 18.67
C PRO A 480 -5.41 6.73 17.48
N LYS A 481 -6.25 7.46 16.71
CA LYS A 481 -6.89 6.93 15.49
C LYS A 481 -5.85 6.56 14.42
N LYS A 482 -4.64 7.13 14.50
CA LYS A 482 -3.51 6.94 13.57
C LYS A 482 -2.28 6.40 14.28
N ASP A 483 -1.87 7.05 15.36
CA ASP A 483 -0.55 6.88 15.97
C ASP A 483 -0.42 5.54 16.73
N LEU A 484 -1.54 4.91 17.10
CA LEU A 484 -1.53 3.52 17.59
C LEU A 484 -0.92 2.54 16.57
N PHE A 485 -0.98 2.87 15.28
CA PHE A 485 -0.55 2.00 14.19
C PHE A 485 0.82 2.37 13.62
N GLU A 486 1.56 3.29 14.25
CA GLU A 486 2.88 3.74 13.78
C GLU A 486 3.83 2.55 13.56
N GLY A 487 3.92 1.67 14.56
CA GLY A 487 4.77 0.48 14.46
C GLY A 487 4.31 -0.51 13.38
N ASN A 488 3.02 -0.53 13.02
CA ASN A 488 2.51 -1.37 11.93
C ASN A 488 3.01 -0.88 10.56
N TYR A 489 3.20 0.43 10.38
CA TYR A 489 3.76 1.00 9.16
C TYR A 489 5.28 0.87 9.10
N SER A 490 6.01 1.17 10.19
CA SER A 490 7.48 1.08 10.20
C SER A 490 8.00 -0.35 10.33
N GLN A 491 7.12 -1.34 10.52
CA GLN A 491 7.48 -2.71 10.90
C GLN A 491 8.31 -2.74 12.20
N CYS A 492 8.02 -1.89 13.17
CA CYS A 492 8.66 -1.85 14.49
C CYS A 492 8.15 -2.99 15.41
N CYS A 493 8.98 -3.46 16.35
CA CYS A 493 8.64 -4.51 17.34
C CYS A 493 7.47 -4.16 18.27
N ILE A 494 7.05 -2.89 18.33
CA ILE A 494 5.93 -2.40 19.15
C ILE A 494 4.62 -2.21 18.36
N ALA A 495 4.57 -2.65 17.10
CA ALA A 495 3.38 -2.66 16.26
C ALA A 495 2.19 -3.31 16.98
N VAL A 496 0.97 -2.81 16.81
CA VAL A 496 -0.21 -3.42 17.45
C VAL A 496 -0.62 -4.68 16.70
N GLY A 497 -0.95 -5.76 17.43
CA GLY A 497 -1.57 -6.96 16.87
C GLY A 497 -0.58 -7.97 16.29
N VAL A 498 -0.58 -8.15 14.95
CA VAL A 498 0.21 -9.23 14.31
C VAL A 498 1.42 -8.68 13.54
N LYS A 499 2.62 -9.06 13.98
CA LYS A 499 3.93 -8.90 13.32
C LYS A 499 4.66 -10.27 13.15
N ASP A 500 5.86 -10.29 12.59
CA ASP A 500 6.83 -11.40 12.68
C ASP A 500 7.03 -11.86 14.15
N ALA A 501 6.89 -13.17 14.42
CA ALA A 501 7.03 -13.73 15.77
C ALA A 501 8.49 -14.08 16.13
N PRO A 502 8.87 -14.10 17.42
CA PRO A 502 10.03 -14.86 17.88
C PRO A 502 9.80 -16.39 17.71
N PRO A 503 10.86 -17.23 17.72
CA PRO A 503 10.76 -18.65 17.37
C PRO A 503 9.89 -19.50 18.26
N GLU A 504 9.71 -19.11 19.52
CA GLU A 504 8.77 -19.76 20.43
C GLU A 504 7.30 -19.61 20.01
N GLY A 505 6.99 -18.66 19.12
CA GLY A 505 5.64 -18.45 18.59
C GLY A 505 4.69 -17.68 19.52
N GLY A 506 3.50 -17.31 19.03
CA GLY A 506 2.48 -16.58 19.79
C GLY A 506 1.78 -15.49 18.98
N LEU A 507 0.85 -14.76 19.62
CA LEU A 507 0.29 -13.52 19.07
C LEU A 507 1.37 -12.41 19.12
N THR A 508 1.52 -11.64 18.04
CA THR A 508 2.80 -11.03 17.67
C THR A 508 2.89 -9.51 17.73
N THR A 509 3.17 -9.06 18.94
CA THR A 509 3.87 -7.84 19.31
C THR A 509 4.83 -8.26 20.42
N HIS A 510 6.08 -7.80 20.41
CA HIS A 510 7.04 -8.20 21.46
C HIS A 510 6.51 -7.74 22.83
N ASP A 511 6.11 -6.47 22.90
CA ASP A 511 5.43 -5.88 24.04
C ASP A 511 4.15 -5.19 23.56
N PRO A 512 2.97 -5.83 23.71
CA PRO A 512 1.70 -5.28 23.22
C PRO A 512 1.29 -3.99 23.93
N SER A 513 2.04 -3.56 24.96
CA SER A 513 1.71 -2.40 25.76
C SER A 513 2.43 -1.11 25.41
N THR A 514 3.54 -1.21 24.70
CA THR A 514 4.47 -0.08 24.56
C THR A 514 3.86 1.12 23.85
N VAL A 515 3.27 0.95 22.66
CA VAL A 515 2.78 2.10 21.87
C VAL A 515 1.67 2.87 22.59
N MET A 516 0.79 2.19 23.33
CA MET A 516 -0.28 2.88 24.06
C MET A 516 0.23 3.55 25.34
N GLN A 517 1.28 3.02 25.97
CA GLN A 517 1.97 3.71 27.05
C GLN A 517 2.64 4.99 26.53
N PHE A 518 3.28 4.94 25.36
CA PHE A 518 3.97 6.10 24.77
C PHE A 518 2.96 7.19 24.36
N LEU A 519 1.77 6.79 23.88
CA LEU A 519 0.68 7.71 23.60
C LEU A 519 0.11 8.36 24.87
N ALA A 520 -0.04 7.61 25.96
CA ALA A 520 -0.54 8.14 27.22
C ALA A 520 0.48 9.03 27.95
N ASP A 521 1.77 8.73 27.79
CA ASP A 521 2.85 9.40 28.49
C ASP A 521 3.39 10.60 27.70
N THR A 522 3.21 11.79 28.27
CA THR A 522 3.63 13.06 27.67
C THR A 522 5.13 13.36 27.79
N GLY A 523 5.88 12.58 28.55
CA GLY A 523 7.34 12.74 28.66
C GLY A 523 8.11 12.11 27.50
N ILE A 524 7.40 11.50 26.56
CA ILE A 524 7.93 10.86 25.37
C ILE A 524 7.46 11.65 24.16
N ASN A 525 8.12 11.54 23.03
CA ASN A 525 7.54 11.95 21.76
C ASN A 525 8.11 11.09 20.64
N VAL A 526 7.62 11.26 19.43
CA VAL A 526 8.08 10.55 18.25
C VAL A 526 8.17 11.53 17.11
N ALA A 527 9.31 11.51 16.40
CA ALA A 527 9.39 12.11 15.09
C ALA A 527 9.00 11.07 14.04
N GLU A 528 7.96 11.37 13.29
CA GLU A 528 7.42 10.57 12.20
C GLU A 528 8.09 10.98 10.88
N ILE A 529 8.49 10.00 10.08
CA ILE A 529 8.95 10.17 8.70
C ILE A 529 7.83 9.65 7.80
N TYR A 530 7.28 10.54 6.99
CA TYR A 530 6.08 10.30 6.21
C TYR A 530 6.38 10.30 4.71
N ASP A 531 5.80 9.33 4.00
CA ASP A 531 5.81 9.31 2.54
C ASP A 531 4.66 10.15 2.00
N GLN A 532 5.00 11.22 1.28
CA GLN A 532 4.01 12.19 0.80
C GLN A 532 3.11 11.64 -0.31
N GLU A 533 3.59 10.67 -1.09
CA GLU A 533 2.82 10.03 -2.17
C GLU A 533 1.76 9.09 -1.58
N TRP A 534 2.20 8.20 -0.69
CA TRP A 534 1.35 7.15 -0.13
C TRP A 534 0.55 7.59 1.09
N ARG A 535 0.86 8.77 1.61
CA ARG A 535 0.20 9.36 2.77
C ARG A 535 0.20 8.45 4.00
N ASN A 536 1.34 7.81 4.23
CA ASN A 536 1.55 6.92 5.37
C ASN A 536 2.93 7.19 6.02
N PRO A 537 3.04 6.98 7.35
CA PRO A 537 4.33 6.86 7.99
C PRO A 537 5.17 5.77 7.33
N ILE A 538 6.47 5.97 7.25
CA ILE A 538 7.45 4.99 6.78
C ILE A 538 8.60 4.79 7.75
N GLY A 539 8.69 5.59 8.80
CA GLY A 539 9.71 5.46 9.81
C GLY A 539 9.45 6.39 10.99
N ASN A 540 10.12 6.11 12.10
CA ASN A 540 9.99 6.86 13.33
C ASN A 540 11.32 6.97 14.05
N ALA A 541 11.43 8.01 14.87
CA ALA A 541 12.49 8.20 15.84
C ALA A 541 11.86 8.40 17.22
N TRP A 542 12.11 7.49 18.15
CA TRP A 542 11.55 7.53 19.50
C TRP A 542 12.33 8.51 20.37
N LEU A 543 11.64 9.44 21.02
CA LEU A 543 12.25 10.59 21.69
C LEU A 543 11.93 10.62 23.18
N PHE A 544 12.93 10.92 24.00
CA PHE A 544 12.75 11.29 25.41
C PHE A 544 13.78 12.34 25.82
N ILE A 545 13.63 12.92 27.01
CA ILE A 545 14.56 13.93 27.53
C ILE A 545 15.45 13.32 28.61
N SER A 546 16.74 13.62 28.53
CA SER A 546 17.74 13.30 29.56
C SER A 546 18.60 14.53 29.83
N LYS A 547 19.76 14.34 30.47
CA LYS A 547 20.77 15.38 30.72
C LYS A 547 22.09 15.01 30.08
N ASN A 548 22.90 16.01 29.74
CA ASN A 548 24.32 15.83 29.41
C ASN A 548 25.17 15.74 30.69
N GLU A 549 26.49 15.58 30.55
CA GLU A 549 27.43 15.56 31.70
C GLU A 549 27.42 16.85 32.54
N LEU A 550 27.00 17.98 31.97
CA LEU A 550 26.89 19.26 32.66
C LEU A 550 25.56 19.41 33.42
N GLY A 551 24.67 18.43 33.32
CA GLY A 551 23.34 18.44 33.93
C GLY A 551 22.29 19.23 33.13
N GLU A 552 22.63 19.69 31.92
CA GLU A 552 21.73 20.44 31.04
C GLU A 552 20.80 19.48 30.27
N PRO A 553 19.53 19.84 30.05
CA PRO A 553 18.58 18.96 29.39
C PRO A 553 18.91 18.79 27.90
N ILE A 554 18.84 17.56 27.42
CA ILE A 554 19.10 17.18 26.02
C ILE A 554 17.99 16.28 25.48
N LEU A 555 17.80 16.32 24.17
CA LEU A 555 16.94 15.39 23.45
C LEU A 555 17.69 14.07 23.25
N VAL A 556 17.11 12.96 23.68
CA VAL A 556 17.60 11.63 23.35
C VAL A 556 16.71 11.02 22.30
N ILE A 557 17.34 10.57 21.22
CA ILE A 557 16.73 9.73 20.20
C ILE A 557 17.11 8.31 20.55
N ASP A 558 16.15 7.48 20.95
CA ASP A 558 16.41 6.11 21.38
C ASP A 558 17.01 5.29 20.24
N ASN A 559 16.27 5.24 19.14
CA ASN A 559 16.62 4.62 17.88
C ASN A 559 15.78 5.25 16.74
N VAL A 560 16.18 4.96 15.50
CA VAL A 560 15.44 5.33 14.29
C VAL A 560 15.12 4.08 13.49
N GLU A 561 13.83 3.77 13.34
CA GLU A 561 13.34 2.62 12.57
C GLU A 561 12.68 3.08 11.28
N ILE A 562 13.03 2.45 10.16
CA ILE A 562 12.53 2.79 8.83
C ILE A 562 12.08 1.50 8.14
N HIS A 563 10.93 1.57 7.48
CA HIS A 563 10.39 0.46 6.72
C HIS A 563 11.40 -0.09 5.70
N LYS A 564 11.52 -1.41 5.62
CA LYS A 564 12.59 -2.11 4.90
C LYS A 564 12.73 -1.75 3.40
N ASP A 565 11.62 -1.37 2.78
CA ASP A 565 11.60 -0.96 1.36
C ASP A 565 12.41 0.32 1.11
N TYR A 566 12.65 1.12 2.15
CA TYR A 566 13.45 2.34 2.10
C TYR A 566 14.87 2.14 2.65
N THR A 567 15.13 1.01 3.31
CA THR A 567 16.42 0.70 3.90
C THR A 567 17.36 -0.06 2.96
N ALA A 568 16.85 -0.55 1.83
CA ALA A 568 17.67 -1.26 0.84
C ALA A 568 18.66 -0.32 0.12
N ASP A 569 18.33 0.98 0.00
CA ASP A 569 19.15 1.98 -0.67
C ASP A 569 19.94 2.83 0.37
N PRO A 570 21.28 2.72 0.41
CA PRO A 570 22.11 3.51 1.31
C PRO A 570 22.00 5.03 1.09
N HIS A 571 21.68 5.49 -0.12
CA HIS A 571 21.48 6.90 -0.40
C HIS A 571 20.22 7.42 0.30
N ILE A 572 19.10 6.69 0.18
CA ILE A 572 17.83 7.04 0.84
C ILE A 572 18.03 7.11 2.35
N LYS A 573 18.68 6.11 2.96
CA LYS A 573 19.00 6.11 4.40
C LYS A 573 19.76 7.37 4.84
N ARG A 574 20.78 7.76 4.07
CA ARG A 574 21.62 8.91 4.39
C ARG A 574 20.84 10.22 4.31
N VAL A 575 20.05 10.41 3.25
CA VAL A 575 19.26 11.64 3.09
C VAL A 575 18.16 11.74 4.16
N ILE A 576 17.49 10.63 4.49
CA ILE A 576 16.53 10.60 5.61
C ILE A 576 17.23 10.99 6.92
N ARG A 577 18.39 10.39 7.20
CA ARG A 577 19.18 10.71 8.40
C ARG A 577 19.50 12.19 8.49
N GLU A 578 20.06 12.78 7.44
CA GLU A 578 20.51 14.17 7.45
C GLU A 578 19.34 15.12 7.71
N ASN A 579 18.20 14.90 7.04
CA ASN A 579 17.01 15.72 7.24
C ASN A 579 16.37 15.51 8.62
N LEU A 580 16.36 14.28 9.13
CA LEU A 580 15.89 13.96 10.48
C LEU A 580 16.75 14.64 11.55
N PHE A 581 18.07 14.57 11.42
CA PHE A 581 18.95 15.21 12.40
C PHE A 581 18.86 16.74 12.35
N ARG A 582 18.74 17.35 11.16
CA ARG A 582 18.48 18.80 11.03
C ARG A 582 17.16 19.18 11.71
N PHE A 583 16.10 18.42 11.45
CA PHE A 583 14.80 18.62 12.08
C PHE A 583 14.87 18.53 13.61
N LEU A 584 15.49 17.46 14.14
CA LEU A 584 15.58 17.21 15.58
C LEU A 584 16.52 18.18 16.29
N ALA A 585 17.61 18.61 15.64
CA ALA A 585 18.48 19.67 16.16
C ALA A 585 17.71 20.99 16.29
N GLN A 586 16.96 21.38 15.26
CA GLN A 586 16.13 22.59 15.30
C GLN A 586 15.03 22.47 16.35
N PHE A 587 14.29 21.36 16.38
CA PHE A 587 13.28 21.09 17.38
C PHE A 587 13.84 21.18 18.81
N SER A 588 15.00 20.56 19.07
CA SER A 588 15.63 20.59 20.40
C SER A 588 15.94 22.02 20.86
N LYS A 589 16.40 22.89 19.96
CA LYS A 589 16.66 24.29 20.23
C LYS A 589 15.38 25.07 20.54
N ASP A 590 14.34 24.85 19.74
CA ASP A 590 13.07 25.59 19.86
C ASP A 590 12.32 25.28 21.16
N ILE A 591 12.59 24.12 21.77
CA ILE A 591 12.04 23.76 23.08
C ILE A 591 13.00 23.99 24.26
N GLY A 592 14.16 24.60 24.03
CA GLY A 592 15.09 25.03 25.08
C GLY A 592 16.06 23.95 25.57
N LEU A 593 16.45 22.99 24.73
CA LEU A 593 17.44 21.96 25.06
C LEU A 593 18.85 22.37 24.60
N ALA A 594 19.86 21.84 25.29
CA ALA A 594 21.27 22.10 24.98
C ALA A 594 21.75 21.36 23.71
N GLY A 595 20.99 20.37 23.23
CA GLY A 595 21.28 19.62 22.01
C GLY A 595 20.52 18.30 21.93
N ALA A 596 20.98 17.43 21.03
CA ALA A 596 20.40 16.11 20.83
C ALA A 596 21.48 15.01 20.75
N GLY A 597 21.11 13.78 21.10
CA GLY A 597 21.99 12.60 21.00
C GLY A 597 21.22 11.36 20.57
N LEU A 598 21.82 10.56 19.70
CA LEU A 598 21.30 9.28 19.22
C LEU A 598 21.82 8.10 20.05
N GLY A 599 20.94 7.19 20.43
CA GLY A 599 21.27 5.91 21.02
C GLY A 599 22.14 5.08 20.09
N LEU A 600 23.26 4.58 20.61
CA LEU A 600 24.23 3.80 19.84
C LEU A 600 23.86 2.32 19.83
N VAL A 601 22.70 2.02 19.25
CA VAL A 601 22.06 0.70 19.26
C VAL A 601 22.00 0.10 17.86
N PHE A 602 22.01 -1.23 17.79
CA PHE A 602 22.01 -1.97 16.53
C PHE A 602 20.68 -1.91 15.78
N THR A 603 19.61 -1.46 16.43
CA THR A 603 18.27 -1.32 15.87
C THR A 603 18.05 -0.01 15.12
N ASN A 604 19.09 0.82 14.97
CA ASN A 604 19.05 1.96 14.06
C ASN A 604 19.12 1.53 12.60
N ASP A 605 18.14 1.94 11.80
CA ASP A 605 18.11 1.74 10.36
C ASP A 605 18.91 2.79 9.56
N ILE A 606 19.44 3.79 10.25
CA ILE A 606 20.30 4.85 9.68
C ILE A 606 21.77 4.63 10.09
N PRO A 607 22.74 5.08 9.29
CA PRO A 607 24.15 5.03 9.70
C PRO A 607 24.40 5.97 10.89
N TYR A 608 25.25 5.59 11.85
CA TYR A 608 25.56 6.40 13.04
C TYR A 608 27.04 6.32 13.50
N ASP A 609 27.89 5.58 12.77
CA ASP A 609 29.28 5.32 13.18
C ASP A 609 30.19 6.56 13.14
N ASP A 610 29.84 7.55 12.32
CA ASP A 610 30.55 8.81 12.13
C ASP A 610 30.18 9.89 13.17
N LEU A 611 29.19 9.63 14.03
CA LEU A 611 28.76 10.61 15.03
C LEU A 611 29.80 10.77 16.16
N PRO A 612 30.09 12.01 16.58
CA PRO A 612 30.94 12.24 17.74
C PRO A 612 30.30 11.62 18.98
N ARG A 613 31.12 11.11 19.91
CA ARG A 613 30.59 10.52 21.14
C ARG A 613 30.30 11.63 22.16
N MET A 614 29.07 11.64 22.66
CA MET A 614 28.62 12.49 23.77
C MET A 614 28.44 11.59 24.98
N ASN A 615 29.16 11.84 26.06
CA ASN A 615 28.91 11.15 27.31
C ASN A 615 27.62 11.68 27.96
N VAL A 616 26.91 10.82 28.67
CA VAL A 616 25.70 11.17 29.41
C VAL A 616 25.70 10.47 30.77
N PRO A 617 25.22 11.11 31.84
CA PRO A 617 25.01 10.45 33.11
C PRO A 617 23.92 9.38 33.00
N PRO A 618 23.89 8.39 33.91
CA PRO A 618 22.75 7.50 34.06
C PRO A 618 21.45 8.29 34.22
N VAL A 619 20.35 7.74 33.70
CA VAL A 619 19.08 8.46 33.71
C VAL A 619 18.44 8.35 35.09
N ASP A 620 18.39 9.48 35.82
CA ASP A 620 17.80 9.56 37.17
C ASP A 620 16.33 9.07 37.19
N SER A 621 15.56 9.52 36.20
CA SER A 621 14.18 9.09 35.93
C SER A 621 13.79 9.51 34.51
N ILE A 622 13.42 8.57 33.66
CA ILE A 622 12.56 8.88 32.51
C ILE A 622 11.12 9.04 32.99
N SER A 623 10.26 9.60 32.12
CA SER A 623 8.83 9.37 32.27
C SER A 623 8.48 7.87 32.27
N GLY A 624 7.23 7.50 32.46
CA GLY A 624 6.80 6.11 32.33
C GLY A 624 5.62 5.83 33.24
N TYR A 625 4.43 5.91 32.66
CA TYR A 625 3.22 5.37 33.24
C TYR A 625 3.24 3.84 33.10
N LEU A 626 3.06 3.08 34.20
CA LEU A 626 3.08 1.60 34.24
C LEU A 626 4.44 0.93 33.89
N LYS A 627 5.54 1.41 34.47
CA LYS A 627 6.92 0.93 34.23
C LYS A 627 7.15 -0.55 34.51
N GLU A 628 6.28 -1.21 35.28
CA GLU A 628 6.37 -2.63 35.62
C GLU A 628 5.92 -3.59 34.50
N TYR A 629 5.28 -3.12 33.42
CA TYR A 629 4.73 -3.98 32.35
C TYR A 629 5.58 -4.09 31.08
N THR A 630 6.76 -3.47 31.05
CA THR A 630 7.70 -3.58 29.92
C THR A 630 8.82 -4.59 30.23
N SER A 631 8.99 -5.60 29.37
CA SER A 631 9.59 -6.92 29.69
C SER A 631 11.03 -6.96 30.26
N ASP A 632 11.27 -7.94 31.15
CA ASP A 632 12.59 -8.44 31.63
C ASP A 632 13.28 -9.44 30.65
N ILE A 633 12.74 -9.67 29.45
CA ILE A 633 13.30 -10.65 28.51
C ILE A 633 14.67 -10.16 28.01
N GLY A 634 15.74 -10.91 28.33
CA GLY A 634 17.13 -10.57 27.97
C GLY A 634 17.99 -10.01 29.11
N GLY A 635 17.54 -10.06 30.38
CA GLY A 635 18.36 -9.62 31.52
C GLY A 635 18.43 -8.10 31.70
N ARG A 636 17.52 -7.36 31.06
CA ARG A 636 17.37 -5.90 31.20
C ARG A 636 16.64 -5.61 32.51
N THR A 637 17.38 -5.34 33.58
CA THR A 637 16.77 -4.98 34.88
C THR A 637 16.20 -3.56 34.83
N GLY A 638 14.87 -3.46 34.76
CA GLY A 638 14.11 -2.24 35.01
C GLY A 638 13.80 -1.32 33.81
N ARG A 639 12.49 -1.18 33.54
CA ARG A 639 11.77 0.02 33.04
C ARG A 639 11.79 0.28 31.52
N TYR A 640 10.57 0.46 30.99
CA TYR A 640 10.08 1.18 29.81
C TYR A 640 10.88 0.99 28.50
N TYR A 641 10.29 0.37 27.47
CA TYR A 641 10.95 -0.16 26.24
C TYR A 641 11.76 0.88 25.43
N PHE A 642 12.94 1.25 25.92
CA PHE A 642 13.91 2.14 25.30
C PHE A 642 15.30 1.49 25.36
N GLU A 643 15.95 1.33 24.22
CA GLU A 643 17.24 0.64 24.13
C GLU A 643 18.42 1.49 24.60
N ALA A 644 18.34 2.81 24.45
CA ALA A 644 19.34 3.77 24.90
C ALA A 644 19.20 4.13 26.39
N TYR A 645 18.19 3.58 27.09
CA TYR A 645 17.99 3.85 28.51
C TYR A 645 19.22 3.41 29.33
N ASN A 646 19.75 4.34 30.15
CA ASN A 646 20.99 4.16 30.92
C ASN A 646 22.26 3.88 30.12
N HIS A 647 22.27 4.14 28.81
CA HIS A 647 23.53 4.27 28.09
C HIS A 647 24.35 5.41 28.72
N ASN A 648 25.66 5.20 28.87
CA ASN A 648 26.58 6.23 29.35
C ASN A 648 27.15 7.09 28.21
N ARG A 649 26.81 6.76 26.96
CA ARG A 649 27.26 7.44 25.74
C ARG A 649 26.19 7.42 24.65
N LEU A 650 26.07 8.55 23.95
CA LEU A 650 25.23 8.75 22.78
C LEU A 650 26.09 9.22 21.59
N GLY A 651 25.56 9.13 20.37
CA GLY A 651 26.07 9.82 19.19
C GLY A 651 25.57 11.26 19.18
N GLY A 652 26.45 12.22 19.44
CA GLY A 652 26.10 13.63 19.52
C GLY A 652 25.63 14.19 18.18
N ILE A 653 24.45 14.80 18.19
CA ILE A 653 23.92 15.56 17.07
C ILE A 653 24.19 17.02 17.37
N LEU A 654 25.35 17.50 16.94
CA LEU A 654 25.79 18.86 17.21
C LEU A 654 25.10 19.83 16.23
N PRO A 655 24.49 20.93 16.72
CA PRO A 655 24.03 22.01 15.85
C PRO A 655 25.14 22.55 14.93
N GLU A 656 26.38 22.55 15.42
CA GLU A 656 27.59 23.01 14.70
C GLU A 656 27.96 22.13 13.50
N TYR A 657 27.59 20.84 13.52
CA TYR A 657 27.77 19.94 12.38
C TYR A 657 26.92 20.36 11.18
N PHE A 658 25.75 20.96 11.44
CA PHE A 658 24.86 21.51 10.41
C PHE A 658 25.13 22.98 10.11
N ALA A 659 25.68 23.74 11.07
CA ALA A 659 26.13 25.11 10.84
C ALA A 659 27.26 25.18 9.80
N ARG A 660 28.15 24.18 9.73
CA ARG A 660 29.21 24.11 8.70
C ARG A 660 28.70 23.82 7.28
N GLU A 661 27.52 23.20 7.13
CA GLU A 661 26.87 23.06 5.82
C GLU A 661 26.03 24.29 5.47
N ALA A 662 25.37 24.92 6.45
CA ALA A 662 24.72 26.21 6.28
C ALA A 662 25.74 27.32 5.93
N GLU A 663 26.96 27.31 6.49
CA GLU A 663 28.04 28.22 6.12
C GLU A 663 28.61 27.99 4.71
N LYS A 664 28.47 26.75 4.18
CA LYS A 664 28.75 26.46 2.77
C LYS A 664 27.61 26.92 1.85
N GLU A 665 26.37 27.00 2.33
CA GLU A 665 25.24 27.60 1.61
C GLU A 665 25.25 29.14 1.67
N THR A 666 25.77 29.77 2.74
CA THR A 666 25.86 31.24 2.84
C THR A 666 27.11 31.85 2.18
N ASN A 667 28.07 31.00 1.76
CA ASN A 667 29.21 31.40 0.92
C ASN A 667 29.06 30.94 -0.54
N LEU A 668 27.82 30.69 -0.98
CA LEU A 668 27.56 30.81 -2.40
C LEU A 668 27.74 32.28 -2.78
N PRO A 669 28.45 32.58 -3.88
CA PRO A 669 28.41 33.94 -4.45
C PRO A 669 26.93 34.34 -4.60
N PRO A 670 26.60 35.65 -4.58
CA PRO A 670 25.23 36.08 -4.88
C PRO A 670 24.75 35.29 -6.10
N PRO A 671 23.50 34.78 -6.09
CA PRO A 671 23.03 33.88 -7.14
C PRO A 671 23.48 34.47 -8.46
N LEU A 672 24.29 33.70 -9.19
CA LEU A 672 24.63 34.05 -10.56
C LEU A 672 23.31 34.48 -11.17
N GLU A 673 23.23 35.72 -11.69
CA GLU A 673 22.16 36.10 -12.58
C GLU A 673 22.24 35.08 -13.71
N ILE A 674 21.49 33.98 -13.59
CA ILE A 674 21.31 33.03 -14.66
C ILE A 674 20.62 33.88 -15.72
N PRO A 675 21.28 34.18 -16.85
CA PRO A 675 20.63 34.98 -17.86
C PRO A 675 19.41 34.17 -18.29
N ARG A 676 18.23 34.74 -18.05
CA ARG A 676 16.97 34.07 -18.41
C ARG A 676 16.84 34.12 -19.91
N PHE A 677 16.72 32.96 -20.54
CA PHE A 677 16.51 32.85 -21.97
C PHE A 677 15.20 32.10 -22.21
N GLY A 678 14.26 32.75 -22.92
CA GLY A 678 13.06 32.08 -23.39
C GLY A 678 13.36 31.07 -24.49
N SER A 679 12.44 30.14 -24.70
CA SER A 679 12.57 29.12 -25.75
C SER A 679 11.25 28.84 -26.45
N LEU A 680 11.33 28.60 -27.76
CA LEU A 680 10.25 28.06 -28.57
C LEU A 680 10.53 26.57 -28.79
N ASN A 681 9.63 25.71 -28.34
CA ASN A 681 9.79 24.26 -28.42
C ASN A 681 8.70 23.66 -29.30
N ILE A 682 9.11 23.03 -30.40
CA ILE A 682 8.22 22.34 -31.33
C ILE A 682 8.19 20.87 -30.94
N ILE A 683 7.00 20.38 -30.57
CA ILE A 683 6.77 19.02 -30.07
C ILE A 683 5.93 18.25 -31.08
N GLU A 684 6.49 17.22 -31.69
CA GLU A 684 5.72 16.26 -32.49
C GLU A 684 5.02 15.25 -31.57
N LEU A 685 3.78 14.84 -31.89
CA LEU A 685 3.04 13.85 -31.08
C LEU A 685 3.71 12.46 -31.02
N ASP A 686 4.69 12.18 -31.89
CA ASP A 686 5.54 10.99 -31.80
C ASP A 686 6.65 11.10 -30.74
N GLY A 687 6.76 12.25 -30.07
CA GLY A 687 7.68 12.52 -28.97
C GLY A 687 8.97 13.26 -29.36
N ARG A 688 9.17 13.61 -30.63
CA ARG A 688 10.33 14.44 -31.03
C ARG A 688 10.14 15.89 -30.58
N VAL A 689 11.21 16.48 -30.02
CA VAL A 689 11.24 17.86 -29.54
C VAL A 689 12.37 18.63 -30.20
N SER A 690 12.07 19.79 -30.76
CA SER A 690 13.04 20.74 -31.32
C SER A 690 12.94 22.06 -30.57
N SER A 691 14.04 22.54 -30.00
CA SER A 691 14.08 23.79 -29.23
C SER A 691 14.85 24.89 -29.96
N LEU A 692 14.31 26.10 -29.94
CA LEU A 692 14.92 27.30 -30.51
C LEU A 692 14.97 28.40 -29.43
N PRO A 693 16.08 29.16 -29.32
CA PRO A 693 16.13 30.31 -28.42
C PRO A 693 15.20 31.42 -28.93
N LEU A 694 14.46 32.05 -28.02
CA LEU A 694 13.44 33.03 -28.35
C LEU A 694 14.04 34.45 -28.33
N THR A 695 14.79 34.80 -29.38
CA THR A 695 15.45 36.10 -29.53
C THR A 695 14.47 37.18 -30.00
N GLN A 696 14.79 38.46 -29.76
CA GLN A 696 13.97 39.58 -30.25
C GLN A 696 13.85 39.57 -31.79
N GLU A 697 14.91 39.21 -32.51
CA GLU A 697 14.87 39.05 -33.97
C GLU A 697 13.85 37.97 -34.40
N LEU A 698 13.84 36.82 -33.74
CA LEU A 698 12.88 35.74 -34.05
C LEU A 698 11.44 36.18 -33.74
N VAL A 699 11.24 36.91 -32.65
CA VAL A 699 9.93 37.49 -32.30
C VAL A 699 9.47 38.48 -33.35
N ASP A 700 10.33 39.41 -33.75
CA ASP A 700 10.02 40.40 -34.78
C ASP A 700 9.72 39.73 -36.14
N GLU A 701 10.39 38.62 -36.46
CA GLU A 701 10.10 37.79 -37.63
C GLU A 701 8.73 37.10 -37.53
N ILE A 702 8.37 36.53 -36.37
CA ILE A 702 7.07 35.87 -36.14
C ILE A 702 5.94 36.90 -36.23
N VAL A 703 6.07 38.03 -35.50
CA VAL A 703 5.06 39.10 -35.46
C VAL A 703 4.91 39.79 -36.82
N SER A 704 6.00 39.94 -37.59
CA SER A 704 5.92 40.51 -38.94
C SER A 704 5.51 39.51 -40.03
N GLY A 705 5.22 38.26 -39.67
CA GLY A 705 4.81 37.20 -40.62
C GLY A 705 5.91 36.77 -41.59
N ARG A 706 7.18 37.08 -41.29
CA ARG A 706 8.36 36.79 -42.12
C ARG A 706 9.19 35.62 -41.60
N SER A 707 8.79 35.02 -40.49
CA SER A 707 9.48 33.88 -39.89
C SER A 707 9.47 32.67 -40.81
N SER A 708 10.62 32.00 -40.90
CA SER A 708 10.74 30.68 -41.54
C SER A 708 10.18 29.54 -40.66
N ILE A 709 9.85 29.83 -39.39
CA ILE A 709 9.43 28.85 -38.37
C ILE A 709 7.90 28.83 -38.21
N LEU A 710 7.26 30.00 -38.27
CA LEU A 710 5.81 30.17 -38.26
C LEU A 710 5.38 30.96 -39.49
N ASN A 711 4.72 30.30 -40.44
CA ASN A 711 4.13 30.97 -41.61
C ASN A 711 2.66 31.33 -41.35
N GLN A 712 2.04 32.08 -42.26
CA GLN A 712 0.63 32.48 -42.13
C GLN A 712 -0.33 31.30 -41.89
N ASN A 713 -0.11 30.15 -42.54
CA ASN A 713 -0.93 28.96 -42.36
C ASN A 713 -0.72 28.31 -40.98
N ASP A 714 0.44 28.48 -40.34
CA ASP A 714 0.64 28.07 -38.95
C ASP A 714 -0.09 29.01 -37.97
N LEU A 715 -0.12 30.31 -38.25
CA LEU A 715 -0.87 31.29 -37.46
C LEU A 715 -2.37 31.02 -37.52
N ASP A 716 -2.90 30.77 -38.72
CA ASP A 716 -4.30 30.40 -38.94
C ASP A 716 -4.67 29.10 -38.17
N GLN A 717 -3.71 28.17 -38.03
CA GLN A 717 -3.91 26.93 -37.27
C GLN A 717 -3.89 27.14 -35.75
N ILE A 718 -3.05 28.05 -35.24
CA ILE A 718 -3.07 28.44 -33.83
C ILE A 718 -4.42 29.10 -33.50
N GLU A 719 -4.90 29.98 -34.36
CA GLU A 719 -6.23 30.60 -34.23
C GLU A 719 -7.36 29.56 -34.30
N GLU A 720 -7.27 28.56 -35.19
CA GLU A 720 -8.23 27.44 -35.24
C GLU A 720 -8.25 26.66 -33.92
N VAL A 721 -7.07 26.35 -33.36
CA VAL A 721 -6.91 25.63 -32.10
C VAL A 721 -7.49 26.44 -30.93
N GLU A 722 -7.22 27.74 -30.88
CA GLU A 722 -7.70 28.66 -29.85
C GLU A 722 -9.23 28.76 -29.86
N ASN A 723 -9.81 29.07 -31.02
CA ASN A 723 -11.25 29.17 -31.21
C ASN A 723 -11.96 27.86 -30.88
N LYS A 724 -11.39 26.72 -31.28
CA LYS A 724 -11.95 25.40 -30.97
C LYS A 724 -11.91 25.08 -29.48
N LYS A 725 -10.88 25.54 -28.76
CA LYS A 725 -10.68 25.22 -27.35
C LYS A 725 -11.53 26.09 -26.43
N PHE A 726 -11.59 27.39 -26.69
CA PHE A 726 -12.16 28.38 -25.77
C PHE A 726 -13.45 29.03 -26.28
N GLY A 727 -13.83 28.84 -27.55
CA GLY A 727 -15.12 29.29 -28.09
C GLY A 727 -15.33 30.80 -27.91
N THR A 728 -16.37 31.18 -27.18
CA THR A 728 -16.67 32.60 -26.88
C THR A 728 -15.64 33.28 -25.96
N SER A 729 -14.77 32.50 -25.32
CA SER A 729 -13.68 32.99 -24.46
C SER A 729 -12.32 32.92 -25.15
N ALA A 730 -12.28 32.64 -26.45
CA ALA A 730 -11.06 32.63 -27.25
C ALA A 730 -10.43 34.03 -27.31
N GLN A 731 -9.11 34.08 -27.14
CA GLN A 731 -8.37 35.32 -27.30
C GLN A 731 -8.19 35.64 -28.79
N PRO A 732 -8.18 36.93 -29.19
CA PRO A 732 -7.71 37.33 -30.50
C PRO A 732 -6.31 36.77 -30.75
N ILE A 733 -6.02 36.39 -32.00
CA ILE A 733 -4.72 35.80 -32.35
C ILE A 733 -3.56 36.74 -32.00
N GLU A 734 -3.77 38.05 -32.01
CA GLU A 734 -2.80 39.06 -31.61
C GLU A 734 -2.39 38.94 -30.13
N GLU A 735 -3.31 38.59 -29.22
CA GLU A 735 -3.01 38.39 -27.79
C GLU A 735 -2.28 37.06 -27.54
N VAL A 736 -2.68 36.01 -28.27
CA VAL A 736 -1.98 34.71 -28.23
C VAL A 736 -0.56 34.88 -28.74
N LEU A 737 -0.37 35.65 -29.81
CA LEU A 737 0.95 35.95 -30.38
C LEU A 737 1.77 36.87 -29.49
N ASP A 738 1.18 37.86 -28.81
CA ASP A 738 1.88 38.69 -27.82
C ASP A 738 2.49 37.83 -26.70
N THR A 739 1.73 36.83 -26.23
CA THR A 739 2.22 35.90 -25.21
C THR A 739 3.31 34.97 -25.76
N LEU A 740 3.08 34.38 -26.93
CA LEU A 740 4.06 33.49 -27.60
C LEU A 740 5.34 34.24 -28.03
N ALA A 741 5.26 35.56 -28.20
CA ALA A 741 6.36 36.45 -28.50
C ALA A 741 7.19 36.85 -27.27
N ASN A 742 6.83 36.38 -26.06
CA ASN A 742 7.59 36.73 -24.87
C ASN A 742 8.98 36.07 -24.87
N THR A 743 10.03 36.88 -25.03
CA THR A 743 11.44 36.46 -25.14
C THR A 743 12.00 35.79 -23.89
N LEU A 744 11.28 35.85 -22.76
CA LEU A 744 11.65 35.17 -21.51
C LEU A 744 10.74 33.97 -21.22
N GLY A 745 9.67 33.77 -21.97
CA GLY A 745 8.75 32.66 -21.78
C GLY A 745 9.24 31.32 -22.33
N VAL A 746 8.61 30.24 -21.90
CA VAL A 746 8.79 28.89 -22.44
C VAL A 746 7.55 28.53 -23.26
N GLN A 747 7.68 28.62 -24.57
CA GLN A 747 6.56 28.51 -25.52
C GLN A 747 6.58 27.16 -26.22
N PHE A 748 5.43 26.49 -26.35
CA PHE A 748 5.32 25.23 -27.09
C PHE A 748 4.40 25.33 -28.30
N LEU A 749 4.80 24.70 -29.39
CA LEU A 749 3.95 24.41 -30.55
C LEU A 749 3.89 22.89 -30.73
N ILE A 750 2.69 22.33 -30.74
CA ILE A 750 2.46 20.88 -30.82
C ILE A 750 2.01 20.55 -32.23
N LYS A 751 2.73 19.64 -32.91
CA LYS A 751 2.47 19.23 -34.29
C LYS A 751 2.05 17.75 -34.40
N GLU A 752 1.13 17.49 -35.32
CA GLU A 752 0.73 16.14 -35.76
C GLU A 752 0.76 16.13 -37.29
N ASN A 753 1.65 15.34 -37.89
CA ASN A 753 1.86 15.27 -39.34
C ASN A 753 2.11 16.67 -39.98
N GLY A 754 2.87 17.52 -39.30
CA GLY A 754 3.19 18.87 -39.77
C GLY A 754 2.11 19.94 -39.56
N LYS A 755 0.91 19.58 -39.06
CA LYS A 755 -0.15 20.54 -38.68
C LYS A 755 -0.03 20.89 -37.18
N ILE A 756 -0.14 22.16 -36.82
CA ILE A 756 -0.28 22.61 -35.43
C ILE A 756 -1.64 22.12 -34.89
N VAL A 757 -1.58 21.32 -33.84
CA VAL A 757 -2.74 20.75 -33.15
C VAL A 757 -2.85 21.20 -31.70
N GLY A 758 -1.89 21.98 -31.21
CA GLY A 758 -1.87 22.54 -29.87
C GLY A 758 -0.75 23.54 -29.65
N TYR A 759 -0.84 24.29 -28.55
CA TYR A 759 0.20 25.22 -28.12
C TYR A 759 0.18 25.39 -26.60
N LEU A 760 1.28 25.87 -26.05
CA LEU A 760 1.39 26.37 -24.67
C LEU A 760 2.08 27.73 -24.70
N SER A 761 1.51 28.70 -24.01
CA SER A 761 2.09 30.03 -23.87
C SER A 761 2.40 30.38 -22.41
N SER A 762 3.56 30.99 -22.17
CA SER A 762 3.99 31.40 -20.83
C SER A 762 4.83 32.67 -20.82
N ARG A 763 4.95 33.29 -19.66
CA ARG A 763 5.73 34.52 -19.43
C ARG A 763 6.22 34.60 -17.98
N PRO A 764 7.21 35.44 -17.64
CA PRO A 764 7.52 35.76 -16.24
C PRO A 764 6.29 36.29 -15.49
N ALA A 765 6.07 35.86 -14.25
CA ALA A 765 4.88 36.23 -13.50
C ALA A 765 4.79 37.74 -13.21
N ASP A 766 5.92 38.42 -12.98
CA ASP A 766 5.97 39.88 -12.80
C ASP A 766 5.51 40.68 -14.03
N THR A 767 5.48 40.05 -15.21
CA THR A 767 4.96 40.64 -16.46
C THR A 767 3.49 40.36 -16.70
N PHE A 768 2.85 39.54 -15.85
CA PHE A 768 1.42 39.26 -15.89
C PHE A 768 0.71 40.06 -14.79
N ILE A 769 -0.37 40.76 -15.15
CA ILE A 769 -1.20 41.48 -14.19
C ILE A 769 -2.54 40.74 -14.07
N PRO A 770 -2.83 40.09 -12.92
CA PRO A 770 -4.09 39.39 -12.74
C PRO A 770 -5.30 40.32 -12.87
N ASN A 771 -6.31 39.90 -13.63
CA ASN A 771 -7.56 40.64 -13.81
C ASN A 771 -8.38 40.77 -12.52
N VAL A 772 -8.20 39.84 -11.59
CA VAL A 772 -8.74 39.86 -10.24
C VAL A 772 -7.56 39.79 -9.27
N ARG A 773 -7.40 40.79 -8.40
CA ARG A 773 -6.37 40.75 -7.35
C ARG A 773 -6.73 39.70 -6.29
N HIS A 774 -5.74 38.90 -5.92
CA HIS A 774 -5.83 37.92 -4.84
C HIS A 774 -4.49 37.82 -4.11
N ASP A 775 -4.52 37.52 -2.82
CA ASP A 775 -3.36 37.59 -1.93
C ASP A 775 -2.36 36.45 -2.19
N SER A 776 -2.81 35.37 -2.82
CA SER A 776 -1.99 34.20 -3.08
C SER A 776 -1.07 34.33 -4.30
N TYR A 777 -1.21 35.39 -5.12
CA TYR A 777 -0.45 35.54 -6.36
C TYR A 777 1.04 35.81 -6.12
N ASP A 778 1.90 34.89 -6.56
CA ASP A 778 3.36 35.07 -6.57
C ASP A 778 3.81 35.73 -7.88
N GLY A 779 3.79 37.07 -7.89
CA GLY A 779 4.22 37.90 -9.02
C GLY A 779 5.73 38.10 -9.09
N SER A 780 6.54 37.20 -8.53
CA SER A 780 8.00 37.30 -8.57
C SER A 780 8.54 36.96 -9.96
N SER A 781 9.58 37.66 -10.40
CA SER A 781 10.13 37.49 -11.75
C SER A 781 10.74 36.09 -11.99
N ASP A 782 11.10 35.38 -10.92
CA ASP A 782 11.64 34.01 -10.95
C ASP A 782 10.55 32.92 -11.01
N VAL A 783 9.29 33.31 -11.22
CA VAL A 783 8.15 32.42 -11.43
C VAL A 783 7.72 32.47 -12.90
N LEU A 784 7.59 31.30 -13.53
CA LEU A 784 7.04 31.17 -14.88
C LEU A 784 5.52 31.04 -14.81
N TYR A 785 4.79 32.03 -15.30
CA TYR A 785 3.34 32.01 -15.40
C TYR A 785 2.90 31.38 -16.73
N VAL A 786 2.17 30.27 -16.67
CA VAL A 786 1.53 29.65 -17.83
C VAL A 786 0.16 30.29 -18.03
N GLU A 787 0.01 30.94 -19.17
CA GLU A 787 -1.17 31.73 -19.48
C GLU A 787 -2.23 30.91 -20.22
N SER A 788 -1.80 30.14 -21.23
CA SER A 788 -2.71 29.32 -22.02
C SER A 788 -2.11 27.96 -22.40
N VAL A 789 -2.99 26.97 -22.46
CA VAL A 789 -2.71 25.62 -22.98
C VAL A 789 -3.91 25.16 -23.81
N ALA A 790 -3.70 24.99 -25.12
CA ALA A 790 -4.76 24.64 -26.05
C ALA A 790 -4.38 23.45 -26.95
N GLY A 791 -5.41 22.74 -27.44
CA GLY A 791 -5.26 21.66 -28.42
C GLY A 791 -5.13 20.23 -27.88
N LYS A 792 -4.66 19.32 -28.74
CA LYS A 792 -4.53 17.87 -28.48
C LYS A 792 -3.12 17.58 -27.97
N THR A 793 -3.01 17.21 -26.70
CA THR A 793 -1.72 16.88 -26.06
C THR A 793 -1.90 15.92 -24.91
N ASP A 794 -0.86 15.14 -24.60
CA ASP A 794 -0.75 14.41 -23.35
C ASP A 794 -0.26 15.37 -22.23
N PRO A 795 -1.11 15.68 -21.23
CA PRO A 795 -0.74 16.59 -20.15
C PRO A 795 0.51 16.16 -19.37
N PHE A 796 0.82 14.86 -19.31
CA PHE A 796 1.99 14.36 -18.59
C PHE A 796 3.29 14.68 -19.35
N GLN A 797 3.33 14.36 -20.64
CA GLN A 797 4.48 14.65 -21.49
C GLN A 797 4.75 16.15 -21.56
N LEU A 798 3.70 16.95 -21.78
CA LEU A 798 3.82 18.41 -21.87
C LEU A 798 4.39 19.01 -20.59
N LEU A 799 3.89 18.55 -19.44
CA LEU A 799 4.33 19.06 -18.15
C LEU A 799 5.79 18.70 -17.84
N ASN A 800 6.24 17.50 -18.20
CA ASN A 800 7.63 17.11 -17.98
C ASN A 800 8.60 17.96 -18.81
N ILE A 801 8.26 18.23 -20.07
CA ILE A 801 9.05 19.11 -20.95
C ILE A 801 9.03 20.54 -20.38
N LEU A 802 7.87 21.03 -19.93
CA LEU A 802 7.74 22.36 -19.35
C LEU A 802 8.61 22.53 -18.10
N LYS A 803 8.59 21.55 -17.18
CA LYS A 803 9.43 21.57 -15.97
C LYS A 803 10.92 21.64 -16.34
N GLN A 804 11.36 20.81 -17.28
CA GLN A 804 12.74 20.82 -17.74
C GLN A 804 13.11 22.19 -18.33
N LYS A 805 12.31 22.69 -19.27
CA LYS A 805 12.60 23.96 -19.97
C LYS A 805 12.52 25.18 -19.06
N ALA A 806 11.62 25.18 -18.09
CA ALA A 806 11.54 26.25 -17.10
C ALA A 806 12.77 26.26 -16.18
N ARG A 807 13.32 25.10 -15.81
CA ARG A 807 14.61 25.03 -15.08
C ARG A 807 15.78 25.51 -15.93
N GLU A 808 15.88 25.05 -17.18
CA GLU A 808 16.91 25.50 -18.13
C GLU A 808 16.86 27.03 -18.32
N ALA A 809 15.66 27.62 -18.28
CA ALA A 809 15.44 29.07 -18.38
C ALA A 809 15.61 29.85 -17.05
N GLY A 810 15.94 29.17 -15.94
CA GLY A 810 16.25 29.80 -14.66
C GLY A 810 15.04 30.15 -13.77
N TYR A 811 13.89 29.52 -13.97
CA TYR A 811 12.71 29.70 -13.12
C TYR A 811 12.71 28.76 -11.92
N ARG A 812 12.33 29.27 -10.74
CA ARG A 812 12.17 28.46 -9.51
C ARG A 812 10.79 27.83 -9.38
N LYS A 813 9.80 28.31 -10.12
CA LYS A 813 8.38 27.92 -9.94
C LYS A 813 7.62 28.09 -11.25
N ILE A 814 6.57 27.30 -11.43
CA ILE A 814 5.53 27.48 -12.45
C ILE A 814 4.21 27.84 -11.76
N SER A 815 3.48 28.84 -12.25
CA SER A 815 2.14 29.18 -11.75
C SER A 815 1.12 29.28 -12.90
N MET A 816 -0.16 29.10 -12.60
CA MET A 816 -1.25 29.25 -13.58
C MET A 816 -2.62 29.47 -12.94
N HIS A 817 -3.57 29.99 -13.72
CA HIS A 817 -4.99 30.04 -13.38
C HIS A 817 -5.78 29.00 -14.19
N GLY A 818 -6.13 27.88 -13.55
CA GLY A 818 -6.87 26.81 -14.21
C GLY A 818 -8.38 26.97 -14.08
N ILE A 819 -9.09 27.19 -15.20
CA ILE A 819 -10.58 27.26 -15.24
C ILE A 819 -11.26 25.90 -15.47
N ASN A 820 -10.50 24.85 -15.81
CA ASN A 820 -11.05 23.52 -16.12
C ASN A 820 -10.91 22.56 -14.92
N PRO A 821 -12.01 22.20 -14.23
CA PRO A 821 -11.94 21.37 -13.01
C PRO A 821 -11.40 19.95 -13.24
N ARG A 822 -11.49 19.43 -14.47
CA ARG A 822 -10.91 18.11 -14.81
C ARG A 822 -9.41 18.22 -14.98
N LEU A 823 -8.92 19.25 -15.68
CA LEU A 823 -7.48 19.49 -15.84
C LEU A 823 -6.81 19.85 -14.52
N ASN A 824 -7.44 20.70 -13.70
CA ASN A 824 -6.92 21.07 -12.38
C ASN A 824 -6.74 19.83 -11.48
N ARG A 825 -7.68 18.88 -11.53
CA ARG A 825 -7.54 17.59 -10.81
C ARG A 825 -6.39 16.74 -11.35
N ILE A 826 -6.11 16.78 -12.65
CA ILE A 826 -4.96 16.11 -13.24
C ILE A 826 -3.68 16.79 -12.77
N LEU A 827 -3.56 18.10 -12.93
CA LEU A 827 -2.38 18.88 -12.52
C LEU A 827 -2.09 18.77 -11.01
N ALA A 828 -3.13 18.74 -10.17
CA ALA A 828 -2.98 18.51 -8.73
C ALA A 828 -2.39 17.13 -8.42
N ARG A 829 -2.74 16.09 -9.19
CA ARG A 829 -2.09 14.77 -9.10
C ARG A 829 -0.64 14.77 -9.60
N LEU A 830 -0.27 15.77 -10.40
CA LEU A 830 1.08 15.94 -10.96
C LEU A 830 1.95 16.91 -10.16
N GLY A 831 1.48 17.27 -8.96
CA GLY A 831 2.22 18.05 -7.97
C GLY A 831 1.95 19.55 -8.00
N PHE A 832 1.00 20.06 -8.78
CA PHE A 832 0.57 21.45 -8.63
C PHE A 832 -0.25 21.62 -7.35
N GLU A 833 0.10 22.59 -6.53
CA GLU A 833 -0.63 22.94 -5.33
C GLU A 833 -1.72 23.98 -5.66
N LEU A 834 -2.96 23.71 -5.26
CA LEU A 834 -4.02 24.71 -5.27
C LEU A 834 -3.76 25.69 -4.12
N LYS A 835 -3.48 26.96 -4.46
CA LYS A 835 -3.29 28.01 -3.46
C LYS A 835 -4.60 28.71 -3.12
N GLU A 836 -5.37 29.06 -4.15
CA GLU A 836 -6.63 29.81 -3.97
C GLU A 836 -7.64 29.48 -5.08
N LYS A 837 -8.94 29.61 -4.76
CA LYS A 837 -10.01 29.61 -5.75
C LYS A 837 -10.49 31.04 -5.95
N ILE A 838 -10.37 31.55 -7.17
CA ILE A 838 -10.69 32.92 -7.51
C ILE A 838 -12.06 32.96 -8.18
N PRO A 839 -13.08 33.61 -7.57
CA PRO A 839 -14.34 33.86 -8.24
C PRO A 839 -14.19 34.89 -9.36
N ASP A 840 -15.05 34.81 -10.37
CA ASP A 840 -15.16 35.77 -11.48
C ASP A 840 -13.90 36.00 -12.34
N TRP A 841 -12.99 35.02 -12.39
CA TRP A 841 -11.88 34.99 -13.34
C TRP A 841 -12.39 34.75 -14.76
N LEU A 842 -12.45 35.82 -15.57
CA LEU A 842 -12.99 35.79 -16.94
C LEU A 842 -14.42 35.20 -17.00
N GLY A 843 -15.25 35.47 -15.98
CA GLY A 843 -16.61 34.94 -15.87
C GLY A 843 -16.71 33.50 -15.36
N HIS A 844 -15.60 32.92 -14.88
CA HIS A 844 -15.54 31.57 -14.31
C HIS A 844 -14.87 31.56 -12.93
N THR A 845 -15.02 30.47 -12.18
CA THR A 845 -14.18 30.22 -10.99
C THR A 845 -12.86 29.59 -11.44
N ALA A 846 -11.75 30.28 -11.24
CA ALA A 846 -10.41 29.76 -11.51
C ALA A 846 -9.77 29.16 -10.26
N ALA A 847 -8.88 28.20 -10.46
CA ALA A 847 -7.95 27.70 -9.45
C ALA A 847 -6.58 28.32 -9.71
N TYR A 848 -6.06 29.13 -8.78
CA TYR A 848 -4.67 29.53 -8.81
C TYR A 848 -3.79 28.39 -8.28
N MET A 849 -2.89 27.91 -9.13
CA MET A 849 -2.11 26.70 -8.87
C MET A 849 -0.62 26.98 -9.10
N GLU A 850 0.23 26.40 -8.25
CA GLU A 850 1.69 26.57 -8.29
C GLU A 850 2.44 25.25 -8.26
N PHE A 851 3.62 25.21 -8.87
CA PHE A 851 4.54 24.07 -8.88
C PHE A 851 5.97 24.55 -8.67
N GLU A 852 6.63 24.16 -7.57
CA GLU A 852 8.03 24.52 -7.29
C GLU A 852 9.00 23.69 -8.17
N LEU A 853 9.88 24.38 -8.91
CA LEU A 853 10.98 23.83 -9.70
C LEU A 853 12.24 23.81 -8.85
N ARG A 854 12.64 22.62 -8.37
CA ARG A 854 13.91 22.47 -7.66
C ARG A 854 15.09 22.47 -8.65
N PRO A 855 16.24 23.08 -8.31
CA PRO A 855 17.42 23.09 -9.17
C PRO A 855 17.96 21.67 -9.37
N GLU A 856 18.43 21.38 -10.59
CA GLU A 856 19.21 20.17 -10.86
C GLU A 856 20.56 20.31 -10.15
N ARG A 857 20.97 19.28 -9.38
CA ARG A 857 22.34 19.22 -8.85
C ARG A 857 23.26 18.75 -9.99
N GLU A 858 24.29 19.55 -10.28
CA GLU A 858 25.42 19.17 -11.16
C GLU A 858 26.10 17.86 -10.75
#